data_AF-A0A0U1LVV2-F1
#
_entry.id   AF-A0A0U1LVV2-F1
#
_cell.length_a   1.000
_cell.length_b   1.000
_cell.length_c   1.000
_cell.angle_alpha   90.00
_cell.angle_beta   90.00
_cell.angle_gamma   90.00
#
_symmetry.space_group_name_H-M   'P 1'
#
loop_
_entity.id
_entity.type
_entity.pdbx_description
1 polymer ?
#
loop_
_entity_poly.entity_id
_entity_poly.type
_entity_poly.pdbx_seq_one_letter_code
_entity_poly.pdbx_strand_id
1 'polypeptide(L)'
;MKAKTLVPFTFELLPLSSVKPRGWVQDQLNLCAAGLGGNIYNFYRFIKDSRWFGGNSEYSPLNESAPYWYNYIVPLAYLLDNEELKQQANHFLDRTLENQHADGWIGPEYTKHGRGIWARCLVLMGMVNHALADPAQYERIIDAMLRFTRLVNSMLKDDFQGLIPHPGDEFDEFCITRAHELSTTLQWLYEQVNTRQDKEVIWETMDLAWKATRVGDRDWSRFFTEKEFPKEPAVQESTLMKHVVNVSEALRYIPQLYRMSHDRDLVEHARRSVEMAFKYHGTTFGALAGDEFLAGVHPKRGAELCGTVELIFSLSYLYRLFGETRYADQAELATYNGLPAGLTPDWWAHNYLTQSNEPWVRNLENRPFYNCGARALVYGLEVNYGLPKFAMNAFVASPDLKSIAHQFLFAAEATIPVQGNKPIHITSDTHYPFDESITYRIETSRSFDFYVRIPEWATDGSTVKKYLDNEGVQEETVQADSNNLYKLPISPGNTSFRITLHAKIRVVHRSNNAVAIYRGSLLYAMEIPHKAKTGPPRHFASWKPLPEDAKYAQAIRDVEYTPTGDWQVAIDPSQAQFHRTAIKEKLPNPVFESGAPPVSITVAGSKILNWPLEGDCAGRPPSDPAVTGKPFAIKLVPFASAKLHISEFPVVKLAEVDLEKAHLQGSSCGFIAVTFLRCRQSTEDFDYLLEPQWAYDDDVKKPLHSAIEKAAKNMGFGQRWANEDMAAFVSKQDRERLFQQAEEQNIVLWQGENLKVLAVPFKWALERKLRRIYHDRQSDKRDADINDAIALLKYLREKEGGPLDQEQTRTLSICSRESPPDQVTMEEVANAYQRKYGDKVFK
;
A
#
# COMPACT_ATOMS: atom_id res chain seq x y z
N MET A 1 -33.94 -17.30 -37.76
CA MET A 1 -33.71 -17.25 -36.30
C MET A 1 -33.73 -15.79 -35.86
N LYS A 2 -34.09 -15.47 -34.62
CA LYS A 2 -33.83 -14.12 -34.07
C LYS A 2 -32.31 -13.93 -33.99
N ALA A 3 -31.82 -12.70 -34.13
CA ALA A 3 -30.42 -12.40 -33.83
C ALA A 3 -30.15 -12.76 -32.37
N LYS A 4 -29.02 -13.42 -32.09
CA LYS A 4 -28.55 -13.61 -30.72
C LYS A 4 -28.24 -12.22 -30.12
N THR A 5 -28.30 -12.07 -28.81
CA THR A 5 -27.95 -10.82 -28.13
C THR A 5 -27.14 -11.13 -26.89
N LEU A 6 -26.27 -10.21 -26.48
CA LEU A 6 -25.61 -10.29 -25.18
C LEU A 6 -26.53 -9.73 -24.10
N VAL A 7 -26.38 -10.20 -22.86
CA VAL A 7 -26.85 -9.43 -21.69
C VAL A 7 -26.01 -8.15 -21.61
N PRO A 8 -26.61 -6.95 -21.55
CA PRO A 8 -25.87 -5.70 -21.42
C PRO A 8 -25.17 -5.61 -20.05
N PHE A 9 -24.15 -4.77 -19.94
CA PHE A 9 -23.62 -4.40 -18.63
C PHE A 9 -24.68 -3.58 -17.86
N THR A 10 -24.67 -3.67 -16.52
CA THR A 10 -25.42 -2.72 -15.67
C THR A 10 -24.86 -1.31 -15.83
N PHE A 11 -23.53 -1.20 -15.93
CA PHE A 11 -22.82 0.05 -16.19
C PHE A 11 -21.75 -0.11 -17.28
N GLU A 12 -21.85 0.72 -18.31
CA GLU A 12 -20.84 0.86 -19.35
C GLU A 12 -19.73 1.82 -18.93
N LEU A 13 -18.56 1.62 -19.52
CA LEU A 13 -17.48 2.61 -19.45
C LEU A 13 -17.89 3.90 -20.17
N LEU A 14 -17.49 5.03 -19.60
CA LEU A 14 -17.43 6.28 -20.34
C LEU A 14 -16.27 6.23 -21.35
N PRO A 15 -16.28 7.06 -22.41
CA PRO A 15 -15.12 7.23 -23.29
C PRO A 15 -13.87 7.53 -22.48
N LEU A 16 -12.73 6.91 -22.81
CA LEU A 16 -11.54 6.95 -21.98
C LEU A 16 -10.95 8.38 -21.87
N SER A 17 -11.12 9.19 -22.92
CA SER A 17 -10.77 10.60 -22.95
C SER A 17 -11.74 11.52 -22.18
N SER A 18 -12.95 11.03 -21.85
CA SER A 18 -13.95 11.76 -21.06
C SER A 18 -13.70 11.72 -19.55
N VAL A 19 -12.81 10.88 -19.04
CA VAL A 19 -12.52 10.74 -17.60
C VAL A 19 -11.08 11.18 -17.31
N LYS A 20 -10.90 12.08 -16.34
CA LYS A 20 -9.57 12.52 -15.88
C LYS A 20 -9.43 12.31 -14.36
N PRO A 21 -8.52 11.43 -13.91
CA PRO A 21 -8.18 11.30 -12.50
C PRO A 21 -7.58 12.59 -11.94
N ARG A 22 -7.87 12.88 -10.67
CA ARG A 22 -7.39 14.04 -9.91
C ARG A 22 -6.75 13.56 -8.59
N GLY A 23 -6.14 14.49 -7.85
CA GLY A 23 -5.55 14.20 -6.54
C GLY A 23 -4.51 13.08 -6.58
N TRP A 24 -4.44 12.25 -5.53
CA TRP A 24 -3.37 11.26 -5.39
C TRP A 24 -3.36 10.20 -6.49
N VAL A 25 -4.51 9.87 -7.12
CA VAL A 25 -4.53 8.91 -8.24
C VAL A 25 -3.88 9.52 -9.48
N GLN A 26 -4.10 10.82 -9.74
CA GLN A 26 -3.37 11.55 -10.78
C GLN A 26 -1.87 11.60 -10.48
N ASP A 27 -1.49 11.86 -9.22
CA ASP A 27 -0.10 11.85 -8.78
C ASP A 27 0.57 10.47 -9.00
N GLN A 28 -0.10 9.37 -8.63
CA GLN A 28 0.41 8.01 -8.87
C GLN A 28 0.43 7.62 -10.36
N LEU A 29 -0.50 8.10 -11.18
CA LEU A 29 -0.43 7.92 -12.64
C LEU A 29 0.73 8.73 -13.25
N ASN A 30 1.01 9.93 -12.76
CA ASN A 30 2.21 10.67 -13.17
C ASN A 30 3.49 9.93 -12.79
N LEU A 31 3.54 9.27 -11.62
CA LEU A 31 4.65 8.38 -11.26
C LEU A 31 4.69 7.12 -12.13
N CYS A 32 3.56 6.53 -12.52
CA CYS A 32 3.51 5.45 -13.52
C CYS A 32 4.16 5.85 -14.85
N ALA A 33 3.90 7.09 -15.31
CA ALA A 33 4.46 7.65 -16.53
C ALA A 33 5.96 7.99 -16.39
N ALA A 34 6.38 8.53 -15.25
CA ALA A 34 7.77 8.87 -14.96
C ALA A 34 8.63 7.63 -14.59
N GLY A 35 8.00 6.55 -14.14
CA GLY A 35 8.60 5.28 -13.74
C GLY A 35 8.77 4.29 -14.90
N LEU A 36 8.80 2.99 -14.57
CA LEU A 36 8.95 1.91 -15.54
C LEU A 36 7.90 1.96 -16.65
N GLY A 37 6.62 2.06 -16.29
CA GLY A 37 5.50 1.88 -17.22
C GLY A 37 5.52 2.82 -18.44
N GLY A 38 5.88 4.09 -18.24
CA GLY A 38 6.02 5.06 -19.34
C GLY A 38 7.38 5.07 -20.04
N ASN A 39 8.40 4.38 -19.51
CA ASN A 39 9.78 4.45 -20.02
C ASN A 39 10.31 3.16 -20.64
N ILE A 40 9.77 1.98 -20.31
CA ILE A 40 10.26 0.70 -20.83
C ILE A 40 10.26 0.58 -22.36
N TYR A 41 9.38 1.29 -23.05
CA TYR A 41 9.41 1.44 -24.51
C TYR A 41 10.78 1.91 -25.03
N ASN A 42 11.50 2.74 -24.26
CA ASN A 42 12.76 3.35 -24.66
C ASN A 42 14.00 2.46 -24.40
N PHE A 43 13.93 1.49 -23.47
CA PHE A 43 15.11 0.75 -23.00
C PHE A 43 14.90 -0.75 -22.74
N TYR A 44 13.69 -1.22 -22.44
CA TYR A 44 13.49 -2.60 -22.02
C TYR A 44 13.43 -3.52 -23.24
N ARG A 45 14.43 -4.40 -23.36
CA ARG A 45 14.66 -5.31 -24.51
C ARG A 45 13.40 -6.01 -25.05
N PHE A 46 12.51 -6.49 -24.17
CA PHE A 46 11.29 -7.21 -24.57
C PHE A 46 10.13 -6.30 -25.02
N ILE A 47 10.33 -4.98 -25.01
CA ILE A 47 9.41 -3.99 -25.58
C ILE A 47 10.08 -3.29 -26.75
N LYS A 48 11.22 -2.63 -26.48
CA LYS A 48 12.00 -1.85 -27.45
C LYS A 48 12.45 -2.67 -28.66
N ASP A 49 13.03 -3.84 -28.40
CA ASP A 49 13.62 -4.72 -29.41
C ASP A 49 12.69 -5.92 -29.71
N SER A 50 11.39 -5.79 -29.41
CA SER A 50 10.37 -6.80 -29.65
C SER A 50 10.13 -7.04 -31.14
N ARG A 51 9.77 -8.28 -31.47
CA ARG A 51 9.35 -8.69 -32.82
C ARG A 51 8.14 -7.90 -33.33
N TRP A 52 7.28 -7.38 -32.43
CA TRP A 52 6.16 -6.51 -32.81
C TRP A 52 6.60 -5.20 -33.47
N PHE A 53 7.80 -4.70 -33.17
CA PHE A 53 8.39 -3.54 -33.85
C PHE A 53 9.28 -3.92 -35.04
N GLY A 54 9.59 -5.21 -35.21
CA GLY A 54 10.56 -5.75 -36.17
C GLY A 54 11.91 -6.12 -35.56
N GLY A 55 12.02 -6.15 -34.23
CA GLY A 55 13.20 -6.64 -33.51
C GLY A 55 13.24 -8.16 -33.38
N ASN A 56 14.03 -8.65 -32.41
CA ASN A 56 14.34 -10.07 -32.23
C ASN A 56 14.33 -10.56 -30.76
N SER A 57 13.92 -9.72 -29.82
CA SER A 57 13.99 -10.00 -28.38
C SER A 57 12.60 -10.20 -27.77
N GLU A 58 12.34 -11.39 -27.25
CA GLU A 58 11.06 -11.75 -26.62
C GLU A 58 11.29 -12.48 -25.30
N TYR A 59 10.39 -12.29 -24.33
CA TYR A 59 10.46 -12.94 -23.02
C TYR A 59 10.14 -14.44 -23.10
N SER A 60 9.12 -14.77 -23.89
CA SER A 60 8.56 -16.11 -24.07
C SER A 60 8.17 -16.32 -25.54
N PRO A 61 7.99 -17.57 -26.03
CA PRO A 61 7.47 -17.85 -27.37
C PRO A 61 6.08 -17.25 -27.64
N LEU A 62 5.36 -16.83 -26.60
CA LEU A 62 4.03 -16.22 -26.68
C LEU A 62 4.06 -14.80 -27.26
N ASN A 63 5.24 -14.15 -27.37
CA ASN A 63 5.43 -12.78 -27.86
C ASN A 63 4.55 -11.74 -27.12
N GLU A 64 4.40 -11.88 -25.79
CA GLU A 64 3.34 -11.20 -25.00
C GLU A 64 3.75 -9.88 -24.33
N SER A 65 5.05 -9.59 -24.19
CA SER A 65 5.54 -8.43 -23.42
C SER A 65 5.10 -7.08 -24.00
N ALA A 66 5.30 -6.85 -25.30
CA ALA A 66 4.87 -5.62 -25.95
C ALA A 66 3.32 -5.47 -25.99
N PRO A 67 2.53 -6.52 -26.26
CA PRO A 67 1.07 -6.53 -26.05
C PRO A 67 0.61 -6.17 -24.64
N TYR A 68 1.25 -6.69 -23.59
CA TYR A 68 0.94 -6.31 -22.19
C TYR A 68 1.18 -4.82 -21.94
N TRP A 69 2.33 -4.29 -22.38
CA TRP A 69 2.63 -2.86 -22.30
C TRP A 69 1.64 -2.02 -23.13
N TYR A 70 1.27 -2.43 -24.34
CA TYR A 70 0.30 -1.70 -25.17
C TYR A 70 -1.09 -1.60 -24.51
N ASN A 71 -1.57 -2.71 -23.93
CA ASN A 71 -2.83 -2.74 -23.17
C ASN A 71 -2.84 -1.76 -21.97
N TYR A 72 -1.67 -1.43 -21.44
CA TYR A 72 -1.47 -0.51 -20.31
C TYR A 72 -1.20 0.94 -20.73
N ILE A 73 -0.38 1.15 -21.75
CA ILE A 73 0.09 2.49 -22.12
C ILE A 73 -1.04 3.34 -22.69
N VAL A 74 -2.01 2.72 -23.37
CA VAL A 74 -3.22 3.39 -23.88
C VAL A 74 -4.01 4.06 -22.73
N PRO A 75 -4.54 3.35 -21.71
CA PRO A 75 -5.24 4.02 -20.62
C PRO A 75 -4.36 5.02 -19.87
N LEU A 76 -3.06 4.76 -19.67
CA LEU A 76 -2.17 5.74 -19.02
C LEU A 76 -2.07 7.05 -19.82
N ALA A 77 -1.84 6.96 -21.12
CA ALA A 77 -1.66 8.11 -22.01
C ALA A 77 -2.90 9.01 -22.08
N TYR A 78 -4.08 8.41 -22.24
CA TYR A 78 -5.32 9.17 -22.41
C TYR A 78 -5.93 9.67 -21.09
N LEU A 79 -5.75 8.97 -19.97
CA LEU A 79 -6.14 9.47 -18.64
C LEU A 79 -5.31 10.70 -18.23
N LEU A 80 -3.99 10.69 -18.51
CA LEU A 80 -3.09 11.82 -18.23
C LEU A 80 -3.09 12.93 -19.28
N ASP A 81 -3.67 12.68 -20.46
CA ASP A 81 -3.54 13.54 -21.64
C ASP A 81 -2.09 13.72 -22.15
N ASN A 82 -1.23 12.73 -21.94
CA ASN A 82 0.21 12.84 -22.23
C ASN A 82 0.52 12.53 -23.70
N GLU A 83 0.91 13.55 -24.46
CA GLU A 83 1.22 13.44 -25.90
C GLU A 83 2.38 12.50 -26.24
N GLU A 84 3.43 12.40 -25.40
CA GLU A 84 4.54 11.47 -25.63
C GLU A 84 4.05 10.02 -25.52
N LEU A 85 3.26 9.71 -24.48
CA LEU A 85 2.70 8.37 -24.30
C LEU A 85 1.64 8.04 -25.36
N LYS A 86 0.86 9.02 -25.82
CA LYS A 86 -0.05 8.85 -26.98
C LYS A 86 0.74 8.54 -28.25
N GLN A 87 1.89 9.17 -28.48
CA GLN A 87 2.75 8.85 -29.63
C GLN A 87 3.32 7.43 -29.54
N GLN A 88 3.75 6.97 -28.36
CA GLN A 88 4.18 5.58 -28.16
C GLN A 88 3.04 4.58 -28.45
N ALA A 89 1.83 4.86 -27.94
CA ALA A 89 0.64 4.02 -28.15
C ALA A 89 0.22 3.98 -29.63
N ASN A 90 0.21 5.13 -30.31
CA ASN A 90 -0.07 5.23 -31.74
C ASN A 90 0.98 4.50 -32.57
N HIS A 91 2.27 4.63 -32.27
CA HIS A 91 3.32 3.91 -33.00
C HIS A 91 3.13 2.38 -32.92
N PHE A 92 2.80 1.81 -31.75
CA PHE A 92 2.49 0.38 -31.65
C PHE A 92 1.24 0.01 -32.47
N LEU A 93 0.18 0.81 -32.40
CA LEU A 93 -1.05 0.58 -33.18
C LEU A 93 -0.76 0.62 -34.69
N ASP A 94 -0.10 1.68 -35.17
CA ASP A 94 0.26 1.88 -36.57
C ASP A 94 1.08 0.70 -37.10
N ARG A 95 2.18 0.33 -36.42
CA ARG A 95 3.00 -0.82 -36.80
C ARG A 95 2.20 -2.12 -36.79
N THR A 96 1.30 -2.31 -35.83
CA THR A 96 0.46 -3.51 -35.76
C THR A 96 -0.55 -3.59 -36.91
N LEU A 97 -1.14 -2.46 -37.32
CA LEU A 97 -2.11 -2.40 -38.41
C LEU A 97 -1.44 -2.48 -39.79
N GLU A 98 -0.31 -1.79 -39.99
CA GLU A 98 0.50 -1.83 -41.22
C GLU A 98 1.02 -3.23 -41.54
N ASN A 99 1.36 -4.00 -40.50
CA ASN A 99 1.92 -5.35 -40.63
C ASN A 99 0.86 -6.45 -40.37
N GLN A 100 -0.44 -6.13 -40.33
CA GLN A 100 -1.48 -7.15 -40.31
C GLN A 100 -1.40 -7.97 -41.61
N HIS A 101 -1.31 -9.29 -41.48
CA HIS A 101 -1.14 -10.18 -42.62
C HIS A 101 -2.38 -10.14 -43.52
N ALA A 102 -2.19 -10.46 -44.81
CA ALA A 102 -3.26 -10.46 -45.81
C ALA A 102 -4.43 -11.45 -45.51
N ASP A 103 -4.18 -12.47 -44.68
CA ASP A 103 -5.18 -13.40 -44.19
C ASP A 103 -5.94 -12.91 -42.95
N GLY A 104 -5.48 -11.82 -42.33
CA GLY A 104 -6.05 -11.21 -41.12
C GLY A 104 -5.21 -11.40 -39.85
N TRP A 105 -4.07 -12.11 -39.89
CA TRP A 105 -3.26 -12.34 -38.69
C TRP A 105 -2.65 -11.04 -38.13
N ILE A 106 -2.78 -10.85 -36.82
CA ILE A 106 -2.21 -9.71 -36.09
C ILE A 106 -0.93 -10.18 -35.38
N GLY A 107 0.22 -9.64 -35.75
CA GLY A 107 1.52 -9.84 -35.09
C GLY A 107 2.53 -10.74 -35.85
N PRO A 108 3.70 -11.03 -35.24
CA PRO A 108 4.96 -11.23 -35.97
C PRO A 108 5.28 -12.66 -36.47
N GLU A 109 4.31 -13.57 -36.53
CA GLU A 109 4.51 -14.99 -36.88
C GLU A 109 3.99 -15.33 -38.29
N TYR A 110 4.93 -15.69 -39.16
CA TYR A 110 4.69 -16.04 -40.55
C TYR A 110 4.34 -17.52 -40.77
N THR A 111 4.60 -18.38 -39.80
CA THR A 111 4.25 -19.82 -39.84
C THR A 111 2.95 -20.05 -39.07
N LYS A 112 2.11 -20.99 -39.51
CA LYS A 112 0.91 -21.39 -38.75
C LYS A 112 1.23 -21.87 -37.33
N HIS A 113 2.39 -22.50 -37.16
CA HIS A 113 2.88 -23.06 -35.91
C HIS A 113 3.19 -21.98 -34.84
N GLY A 114 3.58 -20.78 -35.25
CA GLY A 114 3.75 -19.64 -34.34
C GLY A 114 2.45 -18.94 -33.92
N ARG A 115 1.29 -19.30 -34.49
CA ARG A 115 0.05 -18.50 -34.36
C ARG A 115 -0.77 -18.77 -33.10
N GLY A 116 -0.12 -18.65 -31.94
CA GLY A 116 -0.78 -18.63 -30.64
C GLY A 116 -1.65 -17.38 -30.45
N ILE A 117 -2.91 -17.56 -30.07
CA ILE A 117 -3.90 -16.47 -29.98
C ILE A 117 -3.72 -15.63 -28.70
N TRP A 118 -3.08 -16.16 -27.65
CA TRP A 118 -3.01 -15.53 -26.32
C TRP A 118 -2.61 -14.04 -26.35
N ALA A 119 -1.42 -13.72 -26.87
CA ALA A 119 -0.93 -12.34 -26.89
C ALA A 119 -1.83 -11.36 -27.68
N ARG A 120 -2.67 -11.88 -28.60
CA ARG A 120 -3.65 -11.05 -29.33
C ARG A 120 -4.79 -10.62 -28.46
N CYS A 121 -5.16 -11.40 -27.44
CA CYS A 121 -6.18 -10.97 -26.46
C CYS A 121 -5.77 -9.63 -25.82
N LEU A 122 -4.48 -9.49 -25.47
CA LEU A 122 -3.90 -8.27 -24.93
C LEU A 122 -3.85 -7.12 -25.95
N VAL A 123 -3.44 -7.40 -27.19
CA VAL A 123 -3.48 -6.39 -28.28
C VAL A 123 -4.90 -5.89 -28.54
N LEU A 124 -5.87 -6.81 -28.59
CA LEU A 124 -7.28 -6.49 -28.80
C LEU A 124 -7.84 -5.67 -27.62
N MET A 125 -7.46 -5.95 -26.37
CA MET A 125 -7.84 -5.11 -25.22
C MET A 125 -7.27 -3.69 -25.33
N GLY A 126 -5.98 -3.57 -25.72
CA GLY A 126 -5.37 -2.28 -26.00
C GLY A 126 -6.09 -1.55 -27.14
N MET A 127 -6.45 -2.24 -28.22
CA MET A 127 -7.24 -1.69 -29.33
C MET A 127 -8.64 -1.24 -28.92
N VAL A 128 -9.35 -2.00 -28.07
CA VAL A 128 -10.65 -1.59 -27.50
C VAL A 128 -10.50 -0.29 -26.72
N ASN A 129 -9.51 -0.21 -25.81
CA ASN A 129 -9.24 1.01 -25.06
C ASN A 129 -8.86 2.18 -25.98
N HIS A 130 -8.11 1.92 -27.05
CA HIS A 130 -7.65 2.95 -27.99
C HIS A 130 -8.81 3.51 -28.83
N ALA A 131 -9.70 2.64 -29.34
CA ALA A 131 -10.92 3.02 -30.05
C ALA A 131 -11.92 3.78 -29.16
N LEU A 132 -11.96 3.48 -27.86
CA LEU A 132 -12.75 4.21 -26.86
C LEU A 132 -12.10 5.53 -26.40
N ALA A 133 -10.84 5.77 -26.74
CA ALA A 133 -10.10 6.97 -26.36
C ALA A 133 -10.01 8.00 -27.51
N ASP A 134 -9.73 7.51 -28.73
CA ASP A 134 -9.58 8.31 -29.94
C ASP A 134 -10.50 7.79 -31.07
N PRO A 135 -11.62 8.49 -31.32
CA PRO A 135 -12.56 8.15 -32.39
C PRO A 135 -11.95 8.12 -33.80
N ALA A 136 -10.81 8.78 -34.05
CA ALA A 136 -10.15 8.70 -35.36
C ALA A 136 -9.58 7.30 -35.66
N GLN A 137 -9.31 6.51 -34.61
CA GLN A 137 -8.77 5.16 -34.74
C GLN A 137 -9.87 4.09 -34.86
N TYR A 138 -11.12 4.45 -34.55
CA TYR A 138 -12.24 3.52 -34.35
C TYR A 138 -12.46 2.61 -35.57
N GLU A 139 -12.71 3.16 -36.75
CA GLU A 139 -13.03 2.37 -37.96
C GLU A 139 -11.88 1.43 -38.37
N ARG A 140 -10.62 1.90 -38.33
CA ARG A 140 -9.46 1.06 -38.70
C ARG A 140 -9.19 -0.05 -37.69
N ILE A 141 -9.49 0.18 -36.41
CA ILE A 141 -9.44 -0.84 -35.36
C ILE A 141 -10.54 -1.89 -35.59
N ILE A 142 -11.80 -1.48 -35.79
CA ILE A 142 -12.93 -2.39 -36.03
C ILE A 142 -12.67 -3.28 -37.25
N ASP A 143 -12.20 -2.72 -38.36
CA ASP A 143 -11.86 -3.47 -39.58
C ASP A 143 -10.72 -4.49 -39.35
N ALA A 144 -9.65 -4.11 -38.66
CA ALA A 144 -8.56 -5.01 -38.32
C ALA A 144 -8.99 -6.14 -37.36
N MET A 145 -9.79 -5.83 -36.34
CA MET A 145 -10.38 -6.82 -35.43
C MET A 145 -11.32 -7.77 -36.16
N LEU A 146 -12.09 -7.29 -37.15
CA LEU A 146 -12.96 -8.14 -37.99
C LEU A 146 -12.16 -9.06 -38.90
N ARG A 147 -11.10 -8.58 -39.56
CA ARG A 147 -10.18 -9.46 -40.32
C ARG A 147 -9.59 -10.56 -39.45
N PHE A 148 -9.07 -10.20 -38.28
CA PHE A 148 -8.54 -11.16 -37.31
C PHE A 148 -9.59 -12.16 -36.85
N THR A 149 -10.81 -11.71 -36.53
CA THR A 149 -11.90 -12.59 -36.11
C THR A 149 -12.28 -13.60 -37.19
N ARG A 150 -12.32 -13.18 -38.47
CA ARG A 150 -12.62 -14.08 -39.60
C ARG A 150 -11.53 -15.15 -39.80
N LEU A 151 -10.25 -14.81 -39.56
CA LEU A 151 -9.15 -15.76 -39.56
C LEU A 151 -9.22 -16.72 -38.36
N VAL A 152 -9.42 -16.20 -37.15
CA VAL A 152 -9.55 -17.04 -35.95
C VAL A 152 -10.77 -17.97 -36.08
N ASN A 153 -11.87 -17.53 -36.68
CA ASN A 153 -13.01 -18.40 -36.98
C ASN A 153 -12.62 -19.62 -37.84
N SER A 154 -11.81 -19.44 -38.89
CA SER A 154 -11.37 -20.56 -39.73
C SER A 154 -10.33 -21.43 -39.03
N MET A 155 -9.37 -20.84 -38.31
CA MET A 155 -8.41 -21.58 -37.47
C MET A 155 -9.12 -22.43 -36.42
N LEU A 156 -10.16 -21.90 -35.75
CA LEU A 156 -10.89 -22.64 -34.73
C LEU A 156 -11.79 -23.75 -35.29
N LYS A 157 -12.21 -23.64 -36.56
CA LYS A 157 -12.87 -24.73 -37.30
C LYS A 157 -11.90 -25.82 -37.72
N ASP A 158 -10.65 -25.46 -38.01
CA ASP A 158 -9.55 -26.37 -38.34
C ASP A 158 -8.86 -26.90 -37.06
N ASP A 159 -9.62 -27.69 -36.30
CA ASP A 159 -9.21 -28.36 -35.06
C ASP A 159 -8.71 -27.43 -33.94
N PHE A 160 -9.37 -26.29 -33.73
CA PHE A 160 -9.05 -25.34 -32.65
C PHE A 160 -7.63 -24.74 -32.70
N GLN A 161 -7.02 -24.63 -33.89
CA GLN A 161 -5.68 -24.05 -34.08
C GLN A 161 -5.54 -22.67 -33.43
N GLY A 162 -4.37 -22.44 -32.83
CA GLY A 162 -4.03 -21.20 -32.12
C GLY A 162 -4.58 -21.09 -30.69
N LEU A 163 -5.51 -21.98 -30.29
CA LEU A 163 -5.90 -22.16 -28.87
C LEU A 163 -5.32 -23.47 -28.32
N ILE A 164 -5.64 -24.61 -28.93
CA ILE A 164 -5.12 -25.92 -28.52
C ILE A 164 -3.77 -26.13 -29.23
N PRO A 165 -2.66 -26.39 -28.51
CA PRO A 165 -1.38 -26.68 -29.14
C PRO A 165 -1.36 -28.05 -29.84
N HIS A 166 -0.83 -28.07 -31.06
CA HIS A 166 -0.63 -29.28 -31.86
C HIS A 166 0.86 -29.64 -32.01
N PRO A 167 1.20 -30.88 -32.41
CA PRO A 167 2.59 -31.26 -32.67
C PRO A 167 3.28 -30.34 -33.69
N GLY A 168 4.33 -29.64 -33.25
CA GLY A 168 5.10 -28.69 -34.05
C GLY A 168 4.74 -27.23 -33.84
N ASP A 169 3.70 -26.91 -33.07
CA ASP A 169 3.37 -25.53 -32.69
C ASP A 169 4.40 -24.94 -31.71
N GLU A 170 4.60 -23.63 -31.80
CA GLU A 170 5.60 -22.85 -31.03
C GLU A 170 4.97 -22.16 -29.80
N PHE A 171 3.66 -22.35 -29.57
CA PHE A 171 2.90 -21.84 -28.43
C PHE A 171 2.40 -22.99 -27.53
N ASP A 172 1.97 -22.67 -26.32
CA ASP A 172 1.65 -23.64 -25.27
C ASP A 172 0.21 -23.55 -24.73
N GLU A 173 -0.05 -24.30 -23.65
CA GLU A 173 -1.36 -24.41 -23.02
C GLU A 173 -1.89 -23.09 -22.40
N PHE A 174 -1.10 -22.02 -22.29
CA PHE A 174 -1.65 -20.71 -21.87
C PHE A 174 -2.71 -20.22 -22.87
N CYS A 175 -2.57 -20.53 -24.16
CA CYS A 175 -3.53 -20.15 -25.19
C CYS A 175 -4.94 -20.73 -24.91
N ILE A 176 -5.04 -22.03 -24.62
CA ILE A 176 -6.33 -22.66 -24.29
C ILE A 176 -6.81 -22.30 -22.88
N THR A 177 -5.89 -22.16 -21.92
CA THR A 177 -6.23 -21.83 -20.53
C THR A 177 -6.85 -20.43 -20.39
N ARG A 178 -6.36 -19.47 -21.19
CA ARG A 178 -6.81 -18.07 -21.22
C ARG A 178 -7.77 -17.75 -22.38
N ALA A 179 -8.32 -18.75 -23.07
CA ALA A 179 -9.16 -18.57 -24.27
C ALA A 179 -10.39 -17.66 -24.08
N HIS A 180 -10.87 -17.50 -22.84
CA HIS A 180 -11.96 -16.58 -22.51
C HIS A 180 -11.59 -15.10 -22.74
N GLU A 181 -10.31 -14.74 -22.67
CA GLU A 181 -9.88 -13.36 -22.90
C GLU A 181 -10.07 -12.89 -24.35
N LEU A 182 -10.17 -13.82 -25.29
CA LEU A 182 -10.65 -13.51 -26.63
C LEU A 182 -12.12 -13.07 -26.59
N SER A 183 -12.98 -13.76 -25.82
CA SER A 183 -14.39 -13.38 -25.68
C SER A 183 -14.57 -12.02 -24.99
N THR A 184 -13.70 -11.64 -24.05
CA THR A 184 -13.68 -10.29 -23.45
C THR A 184 -13.77 -9.19 -24.51
N THR A 185 -12.99 -9.31 -25.60
CA THR A 185 -12.92 -8.31 -26.67
C THR A 185 -13.90 -8.57 -27.82
N LEU A 186 -14.18 -9.83 -28.15
CA LEU A 186 -15.18 -10.18 -29.17
C LEU A 186 -16.60 -9.80 -28.76
N GLN A 187 -16.93 -9.83 -27.47
CA GLN A 187 -18.23 -9.35 -26.99
C GLN A 187 -18.41 -7.85 -27.22
N TRP A 188 -17.37 -7.04 -26.97
CA TRP A 188 -17.40 -5.61 -27.30
C TRP A 188 -17.53 -5.39 -28.82
N LEU A 189 -16.77 -6.12 -29.63
CA LEU A 189 -16.81 -6.02 -31.10
C LEU A 189 -18.21 -6.38 -31.65
N TYR A 190 -18.86 -7.39 -31.07
CA TYR A 190 -20.22 -7.81 -31.40
C TYR A 190 -21.27 -6.68 -31.20
N GLU A 191 -21.06 -5.85 -30.19
CA GLU A 191 -21.90 -4.72 -29.84
C GLU A 191 -21.63 -3.50 -30.75
N GLN A 192 -20.40 -3.36 -31.28
CA GLN A 192 -20.00 -2.27 -32.16
C GLN A 192 -20.50 -2.44 -33.62
N VAL A 193 -20.53 -3.67 -34.13
CA VAL A 193 -20.90 -3.92 -35.54
C VAL A 193 -22.42 -3.98 -35.74
N ASN A 194 -22.88 -3.72 -36.97
CA ASN A 194 -24.30 -3.74 -37.32
C ASN A 194 -24.66 -4.75 -38.42
N THR A 195 -23.70 -5.25 -39.21
CA THR A 195 -24.01 -6.23 -40.26
C THR A 195 -24.32 -7.60 -39.65
N ARG A 196 -25.26 -8.33 -40.26
CA ARG A 196 -25.62 -9.68 -39.80
C ARG A 196 -24.46 -10.66 -39.95
N GLN A 197 -23.69 -10.56 -41.04
CA GLN A 197 -22.57 -11.44 -41.33
C GLN A 197 -21.45 -11.31 -40.30
N ASP A 198 -21.12 -10.07 -39.90
CA ASP A 198 -20.11 -9.82 -38.87
C ASP A 198 -20.56 -10.33 -37.50
N LYS A 199 -21.83 -10.11 -37.13
CA LYS A 199 -22.40 -10.69 -35.90
C LYS A 199 -22.37 -12.21 -35.91
N GLU A 200 -22.72 -12.85 -37.02
CA GLU A 200 -22.72 -14.32 -37.13
C GLU A 200 -21.30 -14.90 -36.97
N VAL A 201 -20.27 -14.33 -37.63
CA VAL A 201 -18.89 -14.82 -37.49
C VAL A 201 -18.27 -14.53 -36.12
N ILE A 202 -18.51 -13.34 -35.53
CA ILE A 202 -18.02 -13.02 -34.17
C ILE A 202 -18.63 -13.99 -33.15
N TRP A 203 -19.95 -14.22 -33.22
CA TRP A 203 -20.60 -15.12 -32.28
C TRP A 203 -20.13 -16.56 -32.44
N GLU A 204 -20.05 -17.07 -33.67
CA GLU A 204 -19.55 -18.43 -33.93
C GLU A 204 -18.11 -18.61 -33.43
N THR A 205 -17.26 -17.59 -33.56
CA THR A 205 -15.89 -17.61 -33.04
C THR A 205 -15.86 -17.74 -31.51
N MET A 206 -16.75 -17.05 -30.81
CA MET A 206 -16.90 -17.22 -29.35
C MET A 206 -17.45 -18.61 -29.00
N ASP A 207 -18.51 -19.09 -29.67
CA ASP A 207 -19.06 -20.44 -29.47
C ASP A 207 -17.98 -21.53 -29.69
N LEU A 208 -17.09 -21.35 -30.68
CA LEU A 208 -15.94 -22.23 -30.95
C LEU A 208 -14.85 -22.14 -29.88
N ALA A 209 -14.50 -20.95 -29.40
CA ALA A 209 -13.53 -20.78 -28.31
C ALA A 209 -14.03 -21.46 -27.01
N TRP A 210 -15.31 -21.29 -26.67
CA TRP A 210 -15.94 -22.01 -25.55
C TRP A 210 -16.00 -23.52 -25.76
N LYS A 211 -16.18 -23.99 -27.00
CA LYS A 211 -16.08 -25.41 -27.32
C LYS A 211 -14.65 -25.92 -27.12
N ALA A 212 -13.64 -25.16 -27.54
CA ALA A 212 -12.24 -25.48 -27.35
C ALA A 212 -11.92 -25.69 -25.87
N THR A 213 -12.34 -24.77 -24.97
CA THR A 213 -12.07 -24.92 -23.52
C THR A 213 -12.70 -26.17 -22.92
N ARG A 214 -13.83 -26.65 -23.45
CA ARG A 214 -14.44 -27.92 -23.01
C ARG A 214 -13.74 -29.16 -23.58
N VAL A 215 -13.15 -29.06 -24.76
CA VAL A 215 -12.39 -30.16 -25.40
C VAL A 215 -10.99 -30.29 -24.80
N GLY A 216 -10.29 -29.17 -24.60
CA GLY A 216 -8.94 -29.12 -24.01
C GLY A 216 -8.90 -29.15 -22.47
N ASP A 217 -9.99 -29.52 -21.81
CA ASP A 217 -10.14 -29.57 -20.34
C ASP A 217 -9.68 -28.28 -19.61
N ARG A 218 -10.18 -27.14 -20.09
CA ARG A 218 -10.02 -25.79 -19.50
C ARG A 218 -11.37 -25.10 -19.24
N ASP A 219 -12.42 -25.89 -18.97
CA ASP A 219 -13.75 -25.37 -18.66
C ASP A 219 -13.80 -24.84 -17.21
N TRP A 220 -13.52 -23.55 -17.06
CA TRP A 220 -13.48 -22.88 -15.75
C TRP A 220 -14.79 -22.96 -14.98
N SER A 221 -15.94 -23.18 -15.63
CA SER A 221 -17.21 -23.44 -14.94
C SER A 221 -17.20 -24.75 -14.14
N ARG A 222 -16.41 -25.75 -14.56
CA ARG A 222 -16.21 -27.00 -13.80
C ARG A 222 -15.19 -26.82 -12.67
N PHE A 223 -14.13 -26.06 -12.93
CA PHE A 223 -13.09 -25.75 -11.95
C PHE A 223 -13.61 -24.97 -10.75
N PHE A 224 -14.39 -23.90 -10.97
CA PHE A 224 -15.03 -23.13 -9.90
C PHE A 224 -16.27 -23.85 -9.34
N THR A 225 -16.05 -24.99 -8.68
CA THR A 225 -17.09 -25.69 -7.89
C THR A 225 -16.52 -26.10 -6.54
N GLU A 226 -17.38 -26.23 -5.51
CA GLU A 226 -16.97 -26.71 -4.18
C GLU A 226 -16.37 -28.14 -4.19
N LYS A 227 -16.46 -28.87 -5.31
CA LYS A 227 -15.83 -30.19 -5.51
C LYS A 227 -14.43 -30.09 -6.12
N GLU A 228 -14.25 -29.29 -7.17
CA GLU A 228 -13.02 -29.26 -7.97
C GLU A 228 -12.05 -28.14 -7.56
N PHE A 229 -12.54 -27.04 -6.99
CA PHE A 229 -11.70 -25.90 -6.65
C PHE A 229 -10.72 -26.27 -5.51
N PRO A 230 -9.41 -26.00 -5.65
CA PRO A 230 -8.43 -26.31 -4.61
C PRO A 230 -8.72 -25.51 -3.34
N LYS A 231 -8.70 -26.17 -2.18
CA LYS A 231 -8.93 -25.55 -0.86
C LYS A 231 -7.64 -25.41 -0.04
N GLU A 232 -6.57 -26.01 -0.56
CA GLU A 232 -5.22 -26.07 -0.01
C GLU A 232 -4.23 -25.61 -1.08
N PRO A 233 -2.97 -25.29 -0.73
CA PRO A 233 -1.94 -24.92 -1.71
C PRO A 233 -1.79 -25.96 -2.84
N ALA A 234 -1.62 -25.47 -4.06
CA ALA A 234 -1.37 -26.31 -5.22
C ALA A 234 -0.01 -27.04 -5.14
N VAL A 235 0.06 -28.21 -5.78
CA VAL A 235 1.22 -29.13 -5.74
C VAL A 235 1.95 -29.19 -7.08
N GLN A 236 3.11 -29.85 -7.13
CA GLN A 236 4.10 -29.69 -8.21
C GLN A 236 3.62 -30.02 -9.63
N GLU A 237 2.69 -30.96 -9.78
CA GLU A 237 2.15 -31.39 -11.09
C GLU A 237 0.78 -30.75 -11.38
N SER A 238 0.60 -29.48 -10.98
CA SER A 238 -0.66 -28.76 -11.13
C SER A 238 -0.87 -28.22 -12.55
N THR A 239 -2.10 -28.34 -13.05
CA THR A 239 -2.52 -27.74 -14.32
C THR A 239 -2.45 -26.21 -14.28
N LEU A 240 -2.30 -25.57 -15.44
CA LEU A 240 -2.33 -24.09 -15.56
C LEU A 240 -3.65 -23.45 -15.09
N MET A 241 -4.71 -24.23 -14.82
CA MET A 241 -5.92 -23.72 -14.17
C MET A 241 -5.71 -23.36 -12.68
N LYS A 242 -4.63 -23.84 -12.06
CA LYS A 242 -4.25 -23.50 -10.68
C LYS A 242 -3.20 -22.38 -10.61
N HIS A 243 -2.79 -21.83 -11.75
CA HIS A 243 -1.89 -20.68 -11.85
C HIS A 243 -2.63 -19.42 -11.38
N VAL A 244 -2.07 -18.65 -10.44
CA VAL A 244 -2.82 -17.61 -9.71
C VAL A 244 -3.26 -16.45 -10.60
N VAL A 245 -2.46 -16.08 -11.62
CA VAL A 245 -2.87 -15.09 -12.64
C VAL A 245 -4.05 -15.63 -13.45
N ASN A 246 -3.99 -16.89 -13.87
CA ASN A 246 -5.02 -17.49 -14.72
C ASN A 246 -6.35 -17.63 -13.95
N VAL A 247 -6.29 -17.94 -12.65
CA VAL A 247 -7.46 -17.94 -11.75
C VAL A 247 -8.04 -16.53 -11.60
N SER A 248 -7.17 -15.51 -11.50
CA SER A 248 -7.58 -14.10 -11.39
C SER A 248 -8.26 -13.61 -12.66
N GLU A 249 -7.73 -13.93 -13.84
CA GLU A 249 -8.34 -13.70 -15.16
C GLU A 249 -9.69 -14.44 -15.29
N ALA A 250 -9.70 -15.73 -14.97
CA ALA A 250 -10.85 -16.63 -15.16
C ALA A 250 -12.09 -16.30 -14.32
N LEU A 251 -12.01 -15.41 -13.34
CA LEU A 251 -13.20 -14.84 -12.70
C LEU A 251 -14.14 -14.18 -13.72
N ARG A 252 -13.63 -13.75 -14.88
CA ARG A 252 -14.41 -13.21 -16.01
C ARG A 252 -15.13 -14.29 -16.85
N TYR A 253 -14.70 -15.55 -16.81
CA TYR A 253 -15.20 -16.65 -17.67
C TYR A 253 -16.71 -16.90 -17.51
N ILE A 254 -17.16 -17.14 -16.28
CA ILE A 254 -18.57 -17.45 -15.98
C ILE A 254 -19.49 -16.25 -16.27
N PRO A 255 -19.15 -15.01 -15.86
CA PRO A 255 -19.89 -13.81 -16.27
C PRO A 255 -20.00 -13.61 -17.79
N GLN A 256 -18.96 -13.94 -18.56
CA GLN A 256 -18.99 -13.88 -20.02
C GLN A 256 -19.92 -14.94 -20.64
N LEU A 257 -19.91 -16.17 -20.11
CA LEU A 257 -20.90 -17.20 -20.49
C LEU A 257 -22.33 -16.79 -20.15
N TYR A 258 -22.55 -16.12 -19.00
CA TYR A 258 -23.85 -15.54 -18.66
C TYR A 258 -24.31 -14.52 -19.72
N ARG A 259 -23.43 -13.61 -20.16
CA ARG A 259 -23.78 -12.63 -21.21
C ARG A 259 -24.24 -13.30 -22.51
N MET A 260 -23.66 -14.44 -22.90
CA MET A 260 -24.03 -15.15 -24.12
C MET A 260 -25.25 -16.08 -23.98
N SER A 261 -25.40 -16.74 -22.83
CA SER A 261 -26.44 -17.76 -22.60
C SER A 261 -27.74 -17.23 -21.98
N HIS A 262 -27.66 -16.09 -21.27
CA HIS A 262 -28.73 -15.51 -20.44
C HIS A 262 -29.14 -16.38 -19.25
N ASP A 263 -28.37 -17.44 -18.96
CA ASP A 263 -28.62 -18.36 -17.85
C ASP A 263 -28.35 -17.69 -16.50
N ARG A 264 -29.42 -17.45 -15.73
CA ARG A 264 -29.35 -16.75 -14.45
C ARG A 264 -28.61 -17.52 -13.37
N ASP A 265 -28.49 -18.85 -13.47
CA ASP A 265 -27.75 -19.66 -12.48
C ASP A 265 -26.24 -19.36 -12.54
N LEU A 266 -25.74 -18.90 -13.69
CA LEU A 266 -24.36 -18.45 -13.86
C LEU A 266 -24.02 -17.16 -13.09
N VAL A 267 -25.02 -16.35 -12.71
CA VAL A 267 -24.80 -15.17 -11.86
C VAL A 267 -24.39 -15.60 -10.45
N GLU A 268 -25.10 -16.58 -9.88
CA GLU A 268 -24.75 -17.18 -8.58
C GLU A 268 -23.44 -17.99 -8.65
N HIS A 269 -23.17 -18.59 -9.80
CA HIS A 269 -21.90 -19.28 -10.04
C HIS A 269 -20.71 -18.31 -10.08
N ALA A 270 -20.84 -17.16 -10.76
CA ALA A 270 -19.82 -16.12 -10.77
C ALA A 270 -19.51 -15.60 -9.35
N ARG A 271 -20.54 -15.29 -8.56
CA ARG A 271 -20.36 -14.82 -7.17
C ARG A 271 -19.62 -15.84 -6.31
N ARG A 272 -20.07 -17.10 -6.31
CA ARG A 272 -19.40 -18.20 -5.58
C ARG A 272 -17.95 -18.42 -6.03
N SER A 273 -17.63 -18.16 -7.30
CA SER A 273 -16.26 -18.29 -7.83
C SER A 273 -15.30 -17.30 -7.16
N VAL A 274 -15.74 -16.03 -7.02
CA VAL A 274 -15.00 -14.99 -6.30
C VAL A 274 -14.90 -15.33 -4.80
N GLU A 275 -16.02 -15.72 -4.18
CA GLU A 275 -16.06 -16.08 -2.75
C GLU A 275 -15.12 -17.26 -2.42
N MET A 276 -15.10 -18.32 -3.24
CA MET A 276 -14.16 -19.44 -3.06
C MET A 276 -12.69 -19.00 -3.21
N ALA A 277 -12.37 -18.20 -4.23
CA ALA A 277 -11.01 -17.72 -4.46
C ALA A 277 -10.46 -16.96 -3.24
N PHE A 278 -11.23 -16.01 -2.70
CA PHE A 278 -10.82 -15.26 -1.50
C PHE A 278 -10.88 -16.08 -0.20
N LYS A 279 -11.83 -17.01 -0.06
CA LYS A 279 -11.95 -17.87 1.13
C LYS A 279 -10.73 -18.78 1.32
N TYR A 280 -10.26 -19.42 0.26
CA TYR A 280 -9.17 -20.40 0.34
C TYR A 280 -7.79 -19.80 0.01
N HIS A 281 -7.73 -18.69 -0.73
CA HIS A 281 -6.48 -18.08 -1.21
C HIS A 281 -6.41 -16.55 -1.04
N GLY A 282 -7.33 -15.88 -0.34
CA GLY A 282 -7.29 -14.42 -0.19
C GLY A 282 -6.23 -13.90 0.81
N THR A 283 -5.44 -12.90 0.38
CA THR A 283 -4.54 -12.14 1.25
C THR A 283 -5.27 -11.01 1.99
N THR A 284 -4.66 -10.50 3.06
CA THR A 284 -5.18 -9.34 3.79
C THR A 284 -5.22 -8.07 2.94
N PHE A 285 -4.26 -7.89 2.04
CA PHE A 285 -4.15 -6.73 1.17
C PHE A 285 -4.98 -6.84 -0.14
N GLY A 286 -5.90 -7.80 -0.20
CA GLY A 286 -6.94 -7.88 -1.23
C GLY A 286 -6.58 -8.66 -2.49
N ALA A 287 -5.42 -9.33 -2.53
CA ALA A 287 -4.98 -10.17 -3.65
C ALA A 287 -5.31 -11.66 -3.45
N LEU A 288 -5.03 -12.48 -4.46
CA LEU A 288 -4.96 -13.93 -4.32
C LEU A 288 -3.51 -14.35 -4.06
N ALA A 289 -3.30 -15.12 -2.99
CA ALA A 289 -2.02 -15.67 -2.60
C ALA A 289 -1.56 -16.73 -3.59
N GLY A 290 -0.36 -16.55 -4.12
CA GLY A 290 0.22 -17.44 -5.09
C GLY A 290 1.61 -17.01 -5.51
N ASP A 291 2.48 -18.00 -5.58
CA ASP A 291 3.85 -17.94 -6.11
C ASP A 291 3.86 -18.71 -7.43
N GLU A 292 3.23 -18.08 -8.40
CA GLU A 292 2.70 -18.60 -9.66
C GLU A 292 1.51 -19.56 -9.50
N PHE A 293 1.44 -20.37 -8.44
CA PHE A 293 0.29 -21.25 -8.18
C PHE A 293 -0.42 -20.88 -6.87
N LEU A 294 -1.74 -21.13 -6.80
CA LEU A 294 -2.56 -20.84 -5.62
C LEU A 294 -1.95 -21.42 -4.33
N ALA A 295 -1.65 -20.56 -3.34
CA ALA A 295 -0.75 -20.89 -2.24
C ALA A 295 -1.37 -20.92 -0.83
N GLY A 296 -2.72 -20.95 -0.76
CA GLY A 296 -3.46 -20.94 0.51
C GLY A 296 -3.43 -19.57 1.23
N VAL A 297 -4.14 -19.44 2.35
CA VAL A 297 -4.16 -18.20 3.17
C VAL A 297 -2.93 -18.01 4.09
N HIS A 298 -1.77 -18.59 3.77
CA HIS A 298 -0.59 -18.52 4.65
C HIS A 298 0.27 -17.27 4.35
N PRO A 299 0.55 -16.39 5.34
CA PRO A 299 1.25 -15.12 5.11
C PRO A 299 2.60 -15.18 4.37
N LYS A 300 3.33 -16.30 4.46
CA LYS A 300 4.70 -16.46 3.92
C LYS A 300 4.77 -16.68 2.41
N ARG A 301 3.68 -17.06 1.75
CA ARG A 301 3.72 -17.39 0.30
C ARG A 301 3.59 -16.14 -0.58
N GLY A 302 2.97 -15.08 -0.04
CA GLY A 302 2.74 -13.83 -0.75
C GLY A 302 1.75 -13.94 -1.89
N ALA A 303 1.61 -12.86 -2.66
CA ALA A 303 0.83 -12.81 -3.88
C ALA A 303 1.64 -12.21 -5.03
N GLU A 304 1.54 -12.85 -6.18
CA GLU A 304 2.09 -12.37 -7.44
C GLU A 304 1.50 -11.03 -7.87
N LEU A 305 2.36 -10.09 -8.28
CA LEU A 305 1.92 -8.77 -8.72
C LEU A 305 1.07 -8.83 -10.00
N CYS A 306 1.38 -9.74 -10.93
CA CYS A 306 0.58 -9.97 -12.14
C CYS A 306 -0.86 -10.39 -11.79
N GLY A 307 -1.00 -11.34 -10.85
CA GLY A 307 -2.29 -11.82 -10.36
C GLY A 307 -3.08 -10.70 -9.68
N THR A 308 -2.42 -9.85 -8.89
CA THR A 308 -3.03 -8.67 -8.28
C THR A 308 -3.59 -7.70 -9.34
N VAL A 309 -2.85 -7.46 -10.43
CA VAL A 309 -3.28 -6.60 -11.55
C VAL A 309 -4.50 -7.17 -12.29
N GLU A 310 -4.46 -8.45 -12.66
CA GLU A 310 -5.57 -9.07 -13.41
C GLU A 310 -6.82 -9.29 -12.55
N LEU A 311 -6.66 -9.49 -11.25
CA LEU A 311 -7.74 -9.51 -10.26
C LEU A 311 -8.46 -8.16 -10.18
N ILE A 312 -7.74 -7.04 -10.15
CA ILE A 312 -8.32 -5.69 -10.18
C ILE A 312 -9.15 -5.50 -11.46
N PHE A 313 -8.66 -5.94 -12.62
CA PHE A 313 -9.42 -5.87 -13.88
C PHE A 313 -10.67 -6.76 -13.87
N SER A 314 -10.55 -8.00 -13.38
CA SER A 314 -11.69 -8.93 -13.24
C SER A 314 -12.79 -8.37 -12.35
N LEU A 315 -12.44 -7.90 -11.16
CA LEU A 315 -13.40 -7.35 -10.21
C LEU A 315 -14.06 -6.06 -10.74
N SER A 316 -13.32 -5.22 -11.47
CA SER A 316 -13.89 -4.06 -12.17
C SER A 316 -14.89 -4.47 -13.26
N TYR A 317 -14.60 -5.53 -14.02
CA TYR A 317 -15.53 -6.11 -15.00
C TYR A 317 -16.80 -6.67 -14.34
N LEU A 318 -16.66 -7.43 -13.25
CA LEU A 318 -17.82 -7.98 -12.53
C LEU A 318 -18.70 -6.89 -11.92
N TYR A 319 -18.12 -5.82 -11.36
CA TYR A 319 -18.90 -4.66 -10.90
C TYR A 319 -19.69 -4.03 -12.04
N ARG A 320 -19.06 -3.76 -13.19
CA ARG A 320 -19.77 -3.20 -14.36
C ARG A 320 -20.94 -4.06 -14.82
N LEU A 321 -20.78 -5.38 -14.78
CA LEU A 321 -21.79 -6.32 -15.30
C LEU A 321 -22.95 -6.56 -14.33
N PHE A 322 -22.68 -6.62 -13.03
CA PHE A 322 -23.68 -7.00 -12.02
C PHE A 322 -24.12 -5.85 -11.09
N GLY A 323 -23.33 -4.77 -10.97
CA GLY A 323 -23.57 -3.66 -10.06
C GLY A 323 -23.35 -3.97 -8.56
N GLU A 324 -22.83 -5.15 -8.21
CA GLU A 324 -22.64 -5.55 -6.80
C GLU A 324 -21.40 -4.89 -6.19
N THR A 325 -21.61 -4.05 -5.17
CA THR A 325 -20.58 -3.25 -4.47
C THR A 325 -19.36 -4.05 -3.98
N ARG A 326 -19.55 -5.28 -3.48
CA ARG A 326 -18.46 -6.20 -3.08
C ARG A 326 -17.29 -6.30 -4.07
N TYR A 327 -17.55 -6.27 -5.37
CA TYR A 327 -16.50 -6.40 -6.38
C TYR A 327 -15.65 -5.13 -6.45
N ALA A 328 -16.26 -3.95 -6.30
CA ALA A 328 -15.53 -2.69 -6.22
C ALA A 328 -14.76 -2.55 -4.90
N ASP A 329 -15.34 -2.93 -3.76
CA ASP A 329 -14.66 -2.95 -2.46
C ASP A 329 -13.40 -3.82 -2.49
N GLN A 330 -13.49 -5.01 -3.10
CA GLN A 330 -12.37 -5.93 -3.24
C GLN A 330 -11.30 -5.43 -4.22
N ALA A 331 -11.69 -4.75 -5.30
CA ALA A 331 -10.77 -4.08 -6.22
C ALA A 331 -10.06 -2.88 -5.55
N GLU A 332 -10.76 -2.12 -4.70
CA GLU A 332 -10.15 -1.05 -3.88
C GLU A 332 -9.12 -1.61 -2.90
N LEU A 333 -9.42 -2.72 -2.22
CA LEU A 333 -8.44 -3.36 -1.32
C LEU A 333 -7.15 -3.72 -2.07
N ALA A 334 -7.25 -4.39 -3.22
CA ALA A 334 -6.09 -4.74 -4.04
C ALA A 334 -5.33 -3.50 -4.56
N THR A 335 -6.06 -2.45 -4.96
CA THR A 335 -5.47 -1.24 -5.57
C THR A 335 -4.82 -0.30 -4.54
N TYR A 336 -5.39 -0.16 -3.35
CA TYR A 336 -4.91 0.77 -2.32
C TYR A 336 -3.93 0.13 -1.33
N ASN A 337 -3.76 -1.20 -1.37
CA ASN A 337 -2.87 -1.94 -0.47
C ASN A 337 -1.87 -2.80 -1.26
N GLY A 338 -2.34 -3.85 -1.93
CA GLY A 338 -1.48 -4.84 -2.59
C GLY A 338 -0.59 -4.28 -3.70
N LEU A 339 -1.19 -3.58 -4.66
CA LEU A 339 -0.50 -3.00 -5.81
C LEU A 339 0.65 -2.04 -5.39
N PRO A 340 0.42 -0.98 -4.59
CA PRO A 340 1.49 -0.05 -4.17
C PRO A 340 2.47 -0.65 -3.14
N ALA A 341 2.07 -1.66 -2.34
CA ALA A 341 3.02 -2.38 -1.49
C ALA A 341 4.09 -3.06 -2.35
N GLY A 342 3.68 -3.75 -3.42
CA GLY A 342 4.57 -4.42 -4.36
C GLY A 342 5.43 -3.51 -5.26
N LEU A 343 5.42 -2.18 -5.05
CA LEU A 343 6.14 -1.20 -5.88
C LEU A 343 7.04 -0.31 -5.02
N THR A 344 8.15 0.17 -5.57
CA THR A 344 8.85 1.33 -4.98
C THR A 344 7.99 2.59 -5.16
N PRO A 345 8.04 3.58 -4.26
CA PRO A 345 7.15 4.74 -4.30
C PRO A 345 7.30 5.59 -5.58
N ASP A 346 8.44 5.52 -6.25
CA ASP A 346 8.75 6.16 -7.53
C ASP A 346 8.46 5.29 -8.77
N TRP A 347 7.85 4.11 -8.60
CA TRP A 347 7.46 3.18 -9.68
C TRP A 347 8.63 2.68 -10.56
N TRP A 348 9.86 2.69 -10.03
CA TRP A 348 11.07 2.27 -10.75
C TRP A 348 11.55 0.84 -10.47
N ALA A 349 11.03 0.18 -9.43
CA ALA A 349 11.25 -1.24 -9.17
C ALA A 349 10.02 -1.86 -8.48
N HIS A 350 9.86 -3.19 -8.58
CA HIS A 350 8.69 -3.90 -8.06
C HIS A 350 9.07 -5.25 -7.44
N ASN A 351 8.42 -5.61 -6.34
CA ASN A 351 8.48 -6.91 -5.69
C ASN A 351 7.58 -7.89 -6.47
N TYR A 352 8.09 -9.09 -6.78
CA TYR A 352 7.32 -10.09 -7.52
C TYR A 352 6.27 -10.77 -6.63
N LEU A 353 6.58 -11.04 -5.35
CA LEU A 353 5.68 -11.63 -4.35
C LEU A 353 5.55 -10.76 -3.10
N THR A 354 4.49 -9.96 -3.00
CA THR A 354 4.22 -9.19 -1.77
C THR A 354 3.69 -10.11 -0.67
N GLN A 355 4.32 -10.12 0.51
CA GLN A 355 3.88 -10.94 1.66
C GLN A 355 2.97 -10.15 2.61
N SER A 356 2.05 -10.82 3.32
CA SER A 356 1.26 -10.15 4.37
C SER A 356 2.11 -9.78 5.60
N ASN A 357 3.15 -10.58 5.88
CA ASN A 357 4.15 -10.32 6.90
C ASN A 357 5.53 -10.48 6.25
N GLU A 358 6.19 -9.36 5.97
CA GLU A 358 7.41 -9.25 5.19
C GLU A 358 8.53 -8.63 6.06
N PRO A 359 9.21 -9.44 6.89
CA PRO A 359 10.21 -8.91 7.84
C PRO A 359 11.53 -8.51 7.20
N TRP A 360 11.77 -8.88 5.94
CA TRP A 360 12.91 -8.47 5.11
C TRP A 360 12.63 -8.67 3.64
N VAL A 361 13.35 -7.92 2.81
CA VAL A 361 13.34 -8.05 1.35
C VAL A 361 14.78 -8.24 0.91
N ARG A 362 15.18 -9.49 0.71
CA ARG A 362 16.57 -9.88 0.40
C ARG A 362 16.59 -11.14 -0.47
N ASN A 363 17.76 -11.50 -0.96
CA ASN A 363 17.97 -12.85 -1.45
C ASN A 363 17.85 -13.85 -0.30
N LEU A 364 16.83 -14.70 -0.32
CA LEU A 364 16.56 -15.67 0.73
C LEU A 364 17.59 -16.81 0.77
N GLU A 365 17.86 -17.29 1.98
CA GLU A 365 18.78 -18.42 2.24
C GLU A 365 18.11 -19.77 1.97
N ASN A 366 16.81 -19.85 2.22
CA ASN A 366 15.96 -20.99 1.88
C ASN A 366 14.92 -20.56 0.83
N ARG A 367 14.32 -21.52 0.12
CA ARG A 367 13.23 -21.25 -0.84
C ARG A 367 11.89 -21.66 -0.21
N PRO A 368 11.08 -20.71 0.31
CA PRO A 368 9.74 -21.00 0.83
C PRO A 368 8.70 -21.09 -0.30
N PHE A 369 9.06 -20.61 -1.49
CA PHE A 369 8.22 -20.57 -2.67
C PHE A 369 8.27 -21.87 -3.45
N TYR A 370 7.19 -22.16 -4.15
CA TYR A 370 7.02 -23.32 -5.00
C TYR A 370 7.74 -23.17 -6.36
N ASN A 371 7.39 -22.15 -7.17
CA ASN A 371 7.99 -21.92 -8.49
C ASN A 371 8.96 -20.73 -8.53
N CYS A 372 8.83 -19.77 -7.60
CA CYS A 372 9.60 -18.53 -7.63
C CYS A 372 11.02 -18.66 -7.04
N GLY A 373 11.96 -17.88 -7.56
CA GLY A 373 13.36 -17.87 -7.09
C GLY A 373 13.56 -17.20 -5.72
N ALA A 374 14.75 -17.41 -5.12
CA ALA A 374 15.10 -16.81 -3.83
C ALA A 374 15.18 -15.27 -3.81
N ARG A 375 15.14 -14.61 -4.99
CA ARG A 375 15.04 -13.15 -5.13
C ARG A 375 13.61 -12.64 -5.37
N ALA A 376 12.57 -13.48 -5.28
CA ALA A 376 11.20 -13.09 -5.61
C ALA A 376 10.63 -11.94 -4.74
N LEU A 377 11.17 -11.73 -3.54
CA LEU A 377 10.81 -10.58 -2.69
C LEU A 377 11.52 -9.27 -3.10
N VAL A 378 12.65 -9.35 -3.82
CA VAL A 378 13.50 -8.18 -4.13
C VAL A 378 12.79 -7.28 -5.13
N TYR A 379 12.74 -5.97 -4.84
CA TYR A 379 12.19 -5.01 -5.79
C TYR A 379 13.14 -4.89 -6.99
N GLY A 380 12.70 -5.26 -8.19
CA GLY A 380 13.52 -5.27 -9.40
C GLY A 380 12.78 -4.81 -10.66
N LEU A 381 13.39 -5.06 -11.82
CA LEU A 381 12.96 -4.48 -13.10
C LEU A 381 11.63 -5.03 -13.66
N GLU A 382 11.56 -6.31 -14.04
CA GLU A 382 10.87 -6.85 -15.25
C GLU A 382 9.35 -6.54 -15.53
N VAL A 383 8.67 -5.76 -14.67
CA VAL A 383 7.41 -4.96 -14.81
C VAL A 383 6.01 -5.63 -14.66
N ASN A 384 5.05 -4.89 -14.04
CA ASN A 384 3.60 -5.15 -14.03
C ASN A 384 2.74 -3.85 -14.08
N TYR A 385 1.45 -3.96 -14.45
CA TYR A 385 0.69 -2.87 -15.10
C TYR A 385 -0.75 -2.62 -14.60
N GLY A 386 -0.93 -2.19 -13.34
CA GLY A 386 -2.27 -2.11 -12.69
C GLY A 386 -3.06 -0.81 -12.84
N LEU A 387 -2.51 0.30 -12.32
CA LEU A 387 -3.32 1.47 -11.91
C LEU A 387 -4.19 2.13 -13.01
N PRO A 388 -3.75 2.30 -14.27
CA PRO A 388 -4.58 2.91 -15.31
C PRO A 388 -5.86 2.13 -15.61
N LYS A 389 -5.81 0.78 -15.55
CA LYS A 389 -6.99 -0.08 -15.76
C LYS A 389 -8.03 0.10 -14.65
N PHE A 390 -7.59 0.37 -13.42
CA PHE A 390 -8.50 0.77 -12.33
C PHE A 390 -9.06 2.17 -12.56
N ALA A 391 -8.20 3.14 -12.84
CA ALA A 391 -8.55 4.55 -12.91
C ALA A 391 -9.57 4.90 -14.03
N MET A 392 -9.55 4.17 -15.15
CA MET A 392 -10.56 4.34 -16.21
C MET A 392 -12.00 3.93 -15.80
N ASN A 393 -12.18 3.24 -14.67
CA ASN A 393 -13.48 2.83 -14.13
C ASN A 393 -13.99 3.79 -13.03
N ALA A 394 -13.47 5.04 -12.92
CA ALA A 394 -13.90 6.00 -11.89
C ALA A 394 -15.42 6.29 -11.95
N PHE A 395 -15.89 6.65 -13.14
CA PHE A 395 -17.30 6.91 -13.44
C PHE A 395 -17.77 5.97 -14.53
N VAL A 396 -18.97 5.43 -14.37
CA VAL A 396 -19.62 4.49 -15.30
C VAL A 396 -21.09 4.88 -15.49
N ALA A 397 -21.73 4.49 -16.58
CA ALA A 397 -23.07 4.98 -16.92
C ALA A 397 -23.99 3.91 -17.51
N SER A 398 -25.31 4.12 -17.45
CA SER A 398 -26.25 3.32 -18.24
C SER A 398 -26.11 3.65 -19.74
N PRO A 399 -26.37 2.69 -20.65
CA PRO A 399 -26.24 2.92 -22.10
C PRO A 399 -27.04 4.11 -22.67
N ASP A 400 -28.10 4.54 -21.98
CA ASP A 400 -28.98 5.66 -22.36
C ASP A 400 -28.68 6.98 -21.62
N LEU A 401 -27.61 7.01 -20.82
CA LEU A 401 -27.21 8.11 -19.94
C LEU A 401 -28.35 8.62 -19.04
N LYS A 402 -29.29 7.74 -18.65
CA LYS A 402 -30.27 8.04 -17.58
C LYS A 402 -29.69 7.87 -16.18
N SER A 403 -28.64 7.06 -16.04
CA SER A 403 -27.95 6.81 -14.77
C SER A 403 -26.44 6.96 -14.95
N ILE A 404 -25.77 7.64 -14.01
CA ILE A 404 -24.30 7.72 -13.94
C ILE A 404 -23.89 7.39 -12.50
N ALA A 405 -22.89 6.53 -12.32
CA ALA A 405 -22.39 6.12 -11.01
C ALA A 405 -20.91 6.50 -10.83
N HIS A 406 -20.55 7.01 -9.65
CA HIS A 406 -19.15 7.06 -9.20
C HIS A 406 -18.82 5.70 -8.57
N GLN A 407 -18.11 4.86 -9.33
CA GLN A 407 -17.75 3.50 -8.95
C GLN A 407 -16.56 3.50 -8.00
N PHE A 408 -15.42 4.05 -8.42
CA PHE A 408 -14.21 4.09 -7.60
C PHE A 408 -14.01 5.49 -7.02
N LEU A 409 -14.07 5.61 -5.71
CA LEU A 409 -14.45 6.85 -5.02
C LEU A 409 -13.30 7.87 -4.86
N PHE A 410 -12.26 7.77 -5.70
CA PHE A 410 -11.15 8.72 -5.69
C PHE A 410 -11.52 10.05 -6.37
N ALA A 411 -10.66 11.06 -6.25
CA ALA A 411 -10.92 12.36 -6.89
C ALA A 411 -10.79 12.25 -8.41
N ALA A 412 -11.82 12.63 -9.15
CA ALA A 412 -11.85 12.53 -10.61
C ALA A 412 -12.80 13.57 -11.21
N GLU A 413 -12.68 13.79 -12.51
CA GLU A 413 -13.66 14.54 -13.29
C GLU A 413 -14.09 13.76 -14.53
N ALA A 414 -15.33 13.98 -14.95
CA ALA A 414 -15.91 13.41 -16.16
C ALA A 414 -16.56 14.50 -17.00
N THR A 415 -16.25 14.53 -18.30
CA THR A 415 -16.89 15.38 -19.31
C THR A 415 -17.52 14.47 -20.37
N ILE A 416 -18.81 14.21 -20.21
CA ILE A 416 -19.53 13.18 -20.98
C ILE A 416 -20.28 13.86 -22.14
N PRO A 417 -19.95 13.54 -23.41
CA PRO A 417 -20.65 14.12 -24.55
C PRO A 417 -22.09 13.62 -24.62
N VAL A 418 -23.03 14.53 -24.91
CA VAL A 418 -24.46 14.19 -25.09
C VAL A 418 -24.92 14.75 -26.43
N GLN A 419 -25.46 13.88 -27.30
CA GLN A 419 -25.89 14.28 -28.64
C GLN A 419 -26.94 15.42 -28.58
N GLY A 420 -26.71 16.47 -29.35
CA GLY A 420 -27.60 17.63 -29.46
C GLY A 420 -27.72 18.49 -28.19
N ASN A 421 -26.89 18.27 -27.17
CA ASN A 421 -26.94 18.95 -25.88
C ASN A 421 -25.55 19.44 -25.44
N LYS A 422 -25.49 20.21 -24.34
CA LYS A 422 -24.21 20.44 -23.66
C LYS A 422 -23.70 19.13 -23.04
N PRO A 423 -22.37 18.92 -22.90
CA PRO A 423 -21.84 17.82 -22.13
C PRO A 423 -22.34 17.83 -20.67
N ILE A 424 -22.34 16.66 -20.04
CA ILE A 424 -22.48 16.54 -18.59
C ILE A 424 -21.07 16.66 -18.00
N HIS A 425 -20.87 17.61 -17.09
CA HIS A 425 -19.63 17.78 -16.34
C HIS A 425 -19.83 17.33 -14.89
N ILE A 426 -18.97 16.46 -14.40
CA ILE A 426 -18.97 15.96 -13.02
C ILE A 426 -17.55 16.11 -12.45
N THR A 427 -17.43 16.57 -11.22
CA THR A 427 -16.16 16.59 -10.46
C THR A 427 -16.39 16.00 -9.08
N SER A 428 -15.53 15.07 -8.67
CA SER A 428 -15.37 14.58 -7.29
C SER A 428 -14.06 15.13 -6.71
N ASP A 429 -14.15 15.90 -5.63
CA ASP A 429 -13.01 16.35 -4.82
C ASP A 429 -12.99 15.59 -3.49
N THR A 430 -11.89 14.89 -3.22
CA THR A 430 -11.70 14.09 -2.00
C THR A 430 -10.22 13.73 -1.80
N HIS A 431 -9.86 13.34 -0.57
CA HIS A 431 -8.60 12.65 -0.25
C HIS A 431 -8.80 11.16 0.02
N TYR A 432 -9.96 10.57 -0.31
CA TYR A 432 -10.25 9.13 -0.20
C TYR A 432 -9.17 8.29 -0.89
N PRO A 433 -8.60 7.24 -0.25
CA PRO A 433 -9.08 6.58 0.98
C PRO A 433 -8.52 7.13 2.31
N PHE A 434 -7.81 8.26 2.31
CA PHE A 434 -7.24 8.86 3.52
C PHE A 434 -8.21 9.83 4.24
N ASP A 435 -9.19 10.36 3.51
CA ASP A 435 -10.37 11.03 4.05
C ASP A 435 -11.67 10.44 3.48
N GLU A 436 -12.71 10.36 4.28
CA GLU A 436 -14.00 9.77 3.92
C GLU A 436 -15.01 10.79 3.35
N SER A 437 -14.66 12.07 3.33
CA SER A 437 -15.47 13.13 2.72
C SER A 437 -15.25 13.22 1.22
N ILE A 438 -16.32 13.17 0.43
CA ILE A 438 -16.32 13.34 -1.03
C ILE A 438 -17.28 14.46 -1.39
N THR A 439 -16.76 15.52 -2.00
CA THR A 439 -17.56 16.66 -2.49
C THR A 439 -17.76 16.53 -3.99
N TYR A 440 -19.01 16.53 -4.44
CA TYR A 440 -19.40 16.48 -5.84
C TYR A 440 -19.88 17.84 -6.34
N ARG A 441 -19.51 18.18 -7.57
CA ARG A 441 -20.14 19.26 -8.36
C ARG A 441 -20.53 18.70 -9.72
N ILE A 442 -21.75 19.02 -10.16
CA ILE A 442 -22.33 18.53 -11.41
C ILE A 442 -22.95 19.70 -12.17
N GLU A 443 -22.58 19.89 -13.43
CA GLU A 443 -23.22 20.80 -14.39
C GLU A 443 -23.83 19.99 -15.54
N THR A 444 -25.09 20.24 -15.88
CA THR A 444 -25.81 19.52 -16.95
C THR A 444 -26.95 20.35 -17.56
N SER A 445 -27.28 20.11 -18.83
CA SER A 445 -28.51 20.64 -19.46
C SER A 445 -29.68 19.66 -19.45
N ARG A 446 -29.54 18.47 -18.85
CA ARG A 446 -30.57 17.41 -18.80
C ARG A 446 -30.66 16.74 -17.42
N SER A 447 -31.83 16.21 -17.09
CA SER A 447 -32.01 15.36 -15.92
C SER A 447 -31.39 13.97 -16.11
N PHE A 448 -30.87 13.40 -15.03
CA PHE A 448 -30.43 12.00 -14.91
C PHE A 448 -30.33 11.61 -13.42
N ASP A 449 -30.22 10.32 -13.11
CA ASP A 449 -29.95 9.84 -11.76
C ASP A 449 -28.43 9.68 -11.54
N PHE A 450 -27.88 10.35 -10.54
CA PHE A 450 -26.49 10.13 -10.10
C PHE A 450 -26.44 9.16 -8.94
N TYR A 451 -25.54 8.18 -8.99
CA TYR A 451 -25.34 7.17 -7.95
C TYR A 451 -23.94 7.30 -7.36
N VAL A 452 -23.84 7.18 -6.04
CA VAL A 452 -22.56 7.05 -5.33
C VAL A 452 -22.56 5.69 -4.66
N ARG A 453 -21.53 4.87 -4.94
CA ARG A 453 -21.34 3.62 -4.21
C ARG A 453 -21.06 3.93 -2.74
N ILE A 454 -21.75 3.22 -1.86
CA ILE A 454 -21.49 3.19 -0.43
C ILE A 454 -20.78 1.86 -0.15
N PRO A 455 -19.48 1.85 0.19
CA PRO A 455 -18.77 0.60 0.44
C PRO A 455 -19.44 -0.24 1.55
N GLU A 456 -19.28 -1.57 1.53
CA GLU A 456 -19.93 -2.47 2.51
C GLU A 456 -19.45 -2.20 3.95
N TRP A 457 -18.25 -1.63 4.11
CA TRP A 457 -17.73 -1.20 5.41
C TRP A 457 -18.33 0.12 5.93
N ALA A 458 -19.09 0.86 5.12
CA ALA A 458 -19.45 2.27 5.32
C ALA A 458 -20.93 2.54 5.63
N THR A 459 -21.76 1.53 5.87
CA THR A 459 -23.22 1.67 5.80
C THR A 459 -23.86 2.40 7.00
N ASP A 460 -23.47 2.06 8.23
CA ASP A 460 -24.06 2.65 9.44
C ASP A 460 -23.54 4.07 9.70
N GLY A 461 -24.37 5.10 9.54
CA GLY A 461 -24.06 6.47 9.98
C GLY A 461 -23.31 7.34 8.97
N SER A 462 -23.16 6.90 7.72
CA SER A 462 -22.73 7.79 6.63
C SER A 462 -23.74 8.92 6.40
N THR A 463 -23.26 10.13 6.13
CA THR A 463 -24.11 11.33 5.95
C THR A 463 -23.98 11.94 4.56
N VAL A 464 -25.00 12.70 4.16
CA VAL A 464 -25.04 13.49 2.93
C VAL A 464 -25.53 14.91 3.22
N LYS A 465 -24.76 15.90 2.77
CA LYS A 465 -25.15 17.31 2.76
C LYS A 465 -25.44 17.75 1.33
N LYS A 466 -26.72 17.88 1.00
CA LYS A 466 -27.18 18.38 -0.31
C LYS A 466 -27.06 19.91 -0.38
N TYR A 467 -26.99 20.45 -1.59
CA TYR A 467 -27.01 21.90 -1.87
C TYR A 467 -26.01 22.69 -1.00
N LEU A 468 -24.71 22.39 -1.14
CA LEU A 468 -23.64 23.00 -0.32
C LEU A 468 -23.62 24.53 -0.33
N ASP A 469 -24.15 25.14 -1.39
CA ASP A 469 -24.23 26.60 -1.57
C ASP A 469 -25.34 27.26 -0.73
N ASN A 470 -26.04 26.50 0.13
CA ASN A 470 -27.16 26.97 0.94
C ASN A 470 -26.96 26.63 2.43
N GLU A 471 -26.64 27.63 3.25
CA GLU A 471 -26.16 27.45 4.63
C GLU A 471 -27.16 26.75 5.58
N GLY A 472 -28.45 26.81 5.28
CA GLY A 472 -29.51 26.22 6.12
C GLY A 472 -29.70 24.70 5.96
N VAL A 473 -29.01 24.03 5.04
CA VAL A 473 -29.23 22.60 4.76
C VAL A 473 -28.54 21.72 5.79
N GLN A 474 -29.33 20.86 6.44
CA GLN A 474 -28.88 19.86 7.41
C GLN A 474 -28.21 18.67 6.73
N GLU A 475 -27.39 17.93 7.47
CA GLU A 475 -26.93 16.62 7.03
C GLU A 475 -28.04 15.57 7.20
N GLU A 476 -28.23 14.75 6.17
CA GLU A 476 -29.16 13.61 6.18
C GLU A 476 -28.36 12.30 6.29
N THR A 477 -28.93 11.26 6.90
CA THR A 477 -28.36 9.92 6.83
C THR A 477 -28.47 9.37 5.41
N VAL A 478 -27.39 8.83 4.87
CA VAL A 478 -27.38 8.13 3.59
C VAL A 478 -28.31 6.92 3.66
N GLN A 479 -29.20 6.77 2.68
CA GLN A 479 -30.05 5.60 2.50
C GLN A 479 -29.67 4.96 1.15
N ALA A 480 -28.87 3.90 1.21
CA ALA A 480 -28.45 3.14 0.04
C ALA A 480 -29.49 2.08 -0.35
N ASP A 481 -29.51 1.68 -1.61
CA ASP A 481 -30.33 0.57 -2.10
C ASP A 481 -29.73 -0.81 -1.75
N SER A 482 -30.37 -1.90 -2.21
CA SER A 482 -29.91 -3.27 -1.98
C SER A 482 -28.56 -3.62 -2.63
N ASN A 483 -28.03 -2.76 -3.50
CA ASN A 483 -26.71 -2.90 -4.12
C ASN A 483 -25.67 -1.98 -3.43
N ASN A 484 -26.05 -1.33 -2.33
CA ASN A 484 -25.32 -0.27 -1.64
C ASN A 484 -25.04 0.97 -2.53
N LEU A 485 -25.97 1.36 -3.40
CA LEU A 485 -25.89 2.60 -4.15
C LEU A 485 -26.77 3.69 -3.51
N TYR A 486 -26.18 4.85 -3.21
CA TYR A 486 -26.93 6.05 -2.84
C TYR A 486 -27.35 6.82 -4.10
N LYS A 487 -28.67 6.99 -4.28
CA LYS A 487 -29.25 7.67 -5.44
C LYS A 487 -29.53 9.15 -5.15
N LEU A 488 -29.07 10.03 -6.04
CA LEU A 488 -29.41 11.45 -6.08
C LEU A 488 -29.94 11.85 -7.47
N PRO A 489 -31.23 12.23 -7.61
CA PRO A 489 -31.76 12.77 -8.86
C PRO A 489 -31.14 14.14 -9.18
N ILE A 490 -30.61 14.30 -10.40
CA ILE A 490 -30.01 15.54 -10.89
C ILE A 490 -30.98 16.23 -11.86
N SER A 491 -31.11 17.55 -11.70
CA SER A 491 -31.88 18.44 -12.57
C SER A 491 -30.96 19.31 -13.44
N PRO A 492 -31.43 19.87 -14.57
CA PRO A 492 -30.67 20.83 -15.36
C PRO A 492 -30.19 22.03 -14.53
N GLY A 493 -28.95 22.47 -14.76
CA GLY A 493 -28.25 23.46 -13.97
C GLY A 493 -27.07 22.86 -13.20
N ASN A 494 -26.78 23.46 -12.04
CA ASN A 494 -25.66 23.10 -11.17
C ASN A 494 -26.16 22.39 -9.91
N THR A 495 -25.50 21.30 -9.51
CA THR A 495 -25.77 20.59 -8.26
C THR A 495 -24.46 20.35 -7.50
N SER A 496 -24.39 20.83 -6.26
CA SER A 496 -23.25 20.65 -5.34
C SER A 496 -23.69 19.90 -4.09
N PHE A 497 -23.04 18.78 -3.74
CA PHE A 497 -23.34 18.01 -2.53
C PHE A 497 -22.09 17.32 -1.96
N ARG A 498 -22.11 16.95 -0.69
CA ARG A 498 -21.05 16.17 -0.04
C ARG A 498 -21.62 14.88 0.54
N ILE A 499 -20.88 13.79 0.41
CA ILE A 499 -21.09 12.55 1.18
C ILE A 499 -19.90 12.37 2.13
N THR A 500 -20.17 11.96 3.35
CA THR A 500 -19.15 11.59 4.34
C THR A 500 -19.37 10.12 4.71
N LEU A 501 -18.42 9.25 4.36
CA LEU A 501 -18.50 7.83 4.67
C LEU A 501 -18.10 7.56 6.13
N HIS A 502 -18.84 6.73 6.85
CA HIS A 502 -18.50 6.40 8.24
C HIS A 502 -17.57 5.19 8.32
N ALA A 503 -16.27 5.43 8.55
CA ALA A 503 -15.25 4.39 8.69
C ALA A 503 -14.89 4.11 10.17
N LYS A 504 -15.23 2.91 10.65
CA LYS A 504 -14.76 2.35 11.92
C LYS A 504 -13.47 1.53 11.74
N ILE A 505 -12.69 1.35 12.82
CA ILE A 505 -11.65 0.33 12.86
C ILE A 505 -12.32 -1.05 12.81
N ARG A 506 -11.86 -1.93 11.93
CA ARG A 506 -12.33 -3.31 11.76
C ARG A 506 -11.20 -4.28 12.08
N VAL A 507 -11.44 -5.16 13.05
CA VAL A 507 -10.55 -6.27 13.40
C VAL A 507 -11.05 -7.50 12.66
N VAL A 508 -10.26 -8.01 11.70
CA VAL A 508 -10.64 -9.16 10.87
C VAL A 508 -9.81 -10.37 11.28
N HIS A 509 -10.48 -11.44 11.68
CA HIS A 509 -9.81 -12.69 12.05
C HIS A 509 -9.15 -13.38 10.85
N ARG A 510 -7.98 -13.96 11.11
CA ARG A 510 -7.15 -14.70 10.15
C ARG A 510 -6.78 -16.07 10.73
N SER A 511 -5.96 -16.83 10.01
CA SER A 511 -5.59 -18.19 10.44
C SER A 511 -4.81 -18.17 11.78
N ASN A 512 -4.93 -19.24 12.57
CA ASN A 512 -4.21 -19.41 13.85
C ASN A 512 -4.46 -18.28 14.88
N ASN A 513 -5.72 -17.82 15.01
CA ASN A 513 -6.16 -16.73 15.90
C ASN A 513 -5.54 -15.35 15.62
N ALA A 514 -4.83 -15.19 14.51
CA ALA A 514 -4.28 -13.90 14.10
C ALA A 514 -5.39 -12.91 13.72
N VAL A 515 -5.06 -11.62 13.67
CA VAL A 515 -5.94 -10.55 13.19
C VAL A 515 -5.24 -9.60 12.22
N ALA A 516 -6.02 -9.02 11.33
CA ALA A 516 -5.64 -7.88 10.49
C ALA A 516 -6.51 -6.67 10.82
N ILE A 517 -5.93 -5.48 10.78
CA ILE A 517 -6.58 -4.22 11.20
C ILE A 517 -6.87 -3.37 9.96
N TYR A 518 -8.13 -2.98 9.76
CA TYR A 518 -8.54 -2.11 8.66
C TYR A 518 -9.26 -0.87 9.16
N ARG A 519 -9.23 0.20 8.37
CA ARG A 519 -10.21 1.29 8.47
C ARG A 519 -10.49 1.81 7.07
N GLY A 520 -11.77 1.91 6.71
CA GLY A 520 -12.15 2.14 5.32
C GLY A 520 -11.68 0.98 4.43
N SER A 521 -11.11 1.34 3.27
CA SER A 521 -10.44 0.47 2.30
C SER A 521 -8.93 0.32 2.51
N LEU A 522 -8.38 0.84 3.62
CA LEU A 522 -6.96 0.69 3.99
C LEU A 522 -6.77 -0.45 5.02
N LEU A 523 -5.83 -1.34 4.74
CA LEU A 523 -5.19 -2.26 5.68
C LEU A 523 -4.09 -1.49 6.43
N TYR A 524 -3.97 -1.72 7.73
CA TYR A 524 -2.94 -1.12 8.59
C TYR A 524 -1.94 -2.18 9.04
N ALA A 525 -0.66 -1.81 9.03
CA ALA A 525 0.46 -2.68 9.32
C ALA A 525 1.50 -1.98 10.20
N MET A 526 2.22 -2.74 11.01
CA MET A 526 3.38 -2.23 11.74
C MET A 526 4.54 -2.18 10.75
N GLU A 527 5.01 -0.98 10.44
CA GLU A 527 6.24 -0.81 9.65
C GLU A 527 7.46 -1.20 10.49
N ILE A 528 8.39 -1.94 9.88
CA ILE A 528 9.64 -2.34 10.51
C ILE A 528 10.73 -1.36 10.02
N PRO A 529 11.40 -0.61 10.93
CA PRO A 529 12.52 0.25 10.57
C PRO A 529 13.60 -0.54 9.85
N HIS A 530 14.20 0.03 8.79
CA HIS A 530 15.04 -0.72 7.87
C HIS A 530 16.12 0.11 7.19
N LYS A 531 17.08 -0.58 6.56
CA LYS A 531 18.07 0.01 5.65
C LYS A 531 17.88 -0.54 4.24
N ALA A 532 17.79 0.37 3.27
CA ALA A 532 17.79 0.04 1.85
C ALA A 532 19.22 -0.21 1.35
N LYS A 533 19.37 -1.17 0.44
CA LYS A 533 20.58 -1.45 -0.33
C LYS A 533 20.20 -1.55 -1.80
N THR A 534 20.73 -0.61 -2.59
CA THR A 534 20.50 -0.54 -4.03
C THR A 534 21.62 -1.24 -4.80
N GLY A 535 21.26 -1.95 -5.87
CA GLY A 535 22.21 -2.56 -6.81
C GLY A 535 21.75 -2.45 -8.26
N PRO A 536 22.60 -2.83 -9.24
CA PRO A 536 22.20 -2.86 -10.65
C PRO A 536 21.10 -3.91 -10.86
N PRO A 537 20.16 -3.68 -11.79
CA PRO A 537 19.10 -4.62 -12.10
C PRO A 537 19.66 -5.95 -12.60
N ARG A 538 19.05 -7.07 -12.23
CA ARG A 538 19.51 -8.41 -12.59
C ARG A 538 18.52 -9.16 -13.46
N HIS A 539 19.05 -9.97 -14.37
CA HIS A 539 18.25 -10.90 -15.15
C HIS A 539 17.61 -11.97 -14.23
N PHE A 540 16.29 -12.11 -14.26
CA PHE A 540 15.51 -12.99 -13.37
C PHE A 540 16.03 -14.44 -13.30
N ALA A 541 16.36 -15.05 -14.44
CA ALA A 541 16.89 -16.42 -14.50
C ALA A 541 18.40 -16.55 -14.20
N SER A 542 19.26 -15.70 -14.76
CA SER A 542 20.73 -15.87 -14.67
C SER A 542 21.41 -15.10 -13.53
N TRP A 543 20.69 -14.18 -12.89
CA TRP A 543 21.11 -13.29 -11.80
C TRP A 543 22.33 -12.40 -12.08
N LYS A 544 22.80 -12.37 -13.32
CA LYS A 544 23.80 -11.42 -13.81
C LYS A 544 23.17 -10.03 -13.93
N PRO A 545 23.93 -8.96 -13.66
CA PRO A 545 23.51 -7.59 -13.98
C PRO A 545 23.10 -7.49 -15.45
N LEU A 546 22.03 -6.74 -15.72
CA LEU A 546 21.66 -6.35 -17.08
C LEU A 546 22.66 -5.31 -17.62
N PRO A 547 22.80 -5.18 -18.95
CA PRO A 547 23.57 -4.09 -19.55
C PRO A 547 23.06 -2.72 -19.08
N GLU A 548 23.98 -1.80 -18.84
CA GLU A 548 23.67 -0.45 -18.38
C GLU A 548 23.14 0.41 -19.53
N ASP A 549 21.95 1.00 -19.36
CA ASP A 549 21.41 2.02 -20.27
C ASP A 549 21.82 3.40 -19.75
N ALA A 550 22.65 4.13 -20.52
CA ALA A 550 23.21 5.41 -20.09
C ALA A 550 22.18 6.51 -19.76
N LYS A 551 20.94 6.43 -20.27
CA LYS A 551 19.86 7.37 -19.94
C LYS A 551 19.14 6.98 -18.65
N TYR A 552 19.05 5.69 -18.37
CA TYR A 552 18.21 5.14 -17.28
C TYR A 552 18.99 4.48 -16.12
N ALA A 553 20.32 4.44 -16.19
CA ALA A 553 21.22 3.81 -15.21
C ALA A 553 21.03 4.25 -13.75
N GLN A 554 20.62 5.50 -13.51
CA GLN A 554 20.38 6.02 -12.16
C GLN A 554 18.99 5.65 -11.61
N ALA A 555 18.06 5.23 -12.47
CA ALA A 555 16.67 4.97 -12.11
C ALA A 555 16.39 3.47 -11.95
N ILE A 556 16.84 2.65 -12.91
CA ILE A 556 16.62 1.20 -12.91
C ILE A 556 17.55 0.53 -11.89
N ARG A 557 16.99 -0.26 -10.98
CA ARG A 557 17.72 -0.83 -9.85
C ARG A 557 17.05 -2.06 -9.24
N ASP A 558 17.85 -2.91 -8.61
CA ASP A 558 17.38 -3.86 -7.60
C ASP A 558 17.44 -3.17 -6.22
N VAL A 559 16.42 -3.32 -5.37
CA VAL A 559 16.40 -2.80 -3.98
C VAL A 559 16.14 -3.93 -2.98
N GLU A 560 17.08 -4.08 -2.03
CA GLU A 560 16.99 -4.99 -0.89
C GLU A 560 16.76 -4.15 0.40
N TYR A 561 15.86 -4.59 1.28
CA TYR A 561 15.58 -3.95 2.57
C TYR A 561 15.89 -4.91 3.73
N THR A 562 16.77 -4.48 4.64
CA THR A 562 17.18 -5.24 5.83
C THR A 562 16.62 -4.56 7.09
N PRO A 563 15.94 -5.27 7.99
CA PRO A 563 15.36 -4.69 9.20
C PRO A 563 16.44 -4.21 10.18
N THR A 564 16.14 -3.13 10.89
CA THR A 564 16.94 -2.60 12.02
C THR A 564 16.16 -2.58 13.34
N GLY A 565 14.88 -2.98 13.33
CA GLY A 565 14.04 -3.15 14.52
C GLY A 565 13.47 -4.58 14.65
N ASP A 566 12.90 -4.88 15.81
CA ASP A 566 12.22 -6.15 16.05
C ASP A 566 10.85 -6.20 15.34
N TRP A 567 10.49 -7.37 14.80
CA TRP A 567 9.21 -7.60 14.12
C TRP A 567 8.26 -8.54 14.88
N GLN A 568 8.77 -9.31 15.86
CA GLN A 568 8.00 -10.31 16.60
C GLN A 568 7.16 -9.65 17.70
N VAL A 569 5.97 -9.17 17.34
CA VAL A 569 5.03 -8.50 18.25
C VAL A 569 3.65 -9.16 18.24
N ALA A 570 2.94 -9.09 19.37
CA ALA A 570 1.52 -9.35 19.49
C ALA A 570 0.78 -8.05 19.87
N ILE A 571 -0.49 -7.91 19.47
CA ILE A 571 -1.29 -6.70 19.74
C ILE A 571 -2.53 -7.00 20.58
N ASP A 572 -2.99 -5.99 21.32
CA ASP A 572 -4.31 -5.93 21.93
C ASP A 572 -5.19 -4.98 21.10
N PRO A 573 -5.96 -5.49 20.13
CA PRO A 573 -6.73 -4.66 19.21
C PRO A 573 -7.92 -3.98 19.89
N SER A 574 -8.26 -4.34 21.14
CA SER A 574 -9.32 -3.65 21.89
C SER A 574 -8.94 -2.23 22.30
N GLN A 575 -7.64 -1.93 22.31
CA GLN A 575 -7.09 -0.61 22.62
C GLN A 575 -6.81 0.23 21.36
N ALA A 576 -7.15 -0.22 20.15
CA ALA A 576 -6.79 0.47 18.91
C ALA A 576 -7.48 1.84 18.76
N GLN A 577 -6.70 2.88 18.46
CA GLN A 577 -7.15 4.26 18.26
C GLN A 577 -6.70 4.80 16.90
N PHE A 578 -7.58 5.50 16.18
CA PHE A 578 -7.30 6.05 14.86
C PHE A 578 -6.87 7.52 14.93
N HIS A 579 -5.83 7.85 14.16
CA HIS A 579 -5.25 9.19 14.08
C HIS A 579 -5.22 9.68 12.63
N ARG A 580 -5.59 10.95 12.42
CA ARG A 580 -5.44 11.67 11.16
C ARG A 580 -4.69 12.98 11.40
N THR A 581 -3.57 13.19 10.72
CA THR A 581 -2.90 14.49 10.66
C THR A 581 -3.64 15.42 9.72
N ALA A 582 -3.70 16.72 10.03
CA ALA A 582 -4.39 17.70 9.19
C ALA A 582 -3.82 17.76 7.77
N ILE A 583 -4.64 17.39 6.78
CA ILE A 583 -4.32 17.53 5.35
C ILE A 583 -4.51 19.01 4.99
N LYS A 584 -3.47 19.68 4.49
CA LYS A 584 -3.51 21.13 4.20
C LYS A 584 -4.31 21.45 2.94
N GLU A 585 -3.86 20.93 1.81
CA GLU A 585 -4.48 21.14 0.49
C GLU A 585 -4.31 19.88 -0.38
N LYS A 586 -3.07 19.38 -0.49
CA LYS A 586 -2.73 18.14 -1.17
C LYS A 586 -2.16 17.10 -0.20
N LEU A 587 -2.33 15.84 -0.58
CA LEU A 587 -1.58 14.72 0.00
C LEU A 587 -0.11 14.80 -0.43
N PRO A 588 0.83 14.20 0.33
CA PRO A 588 2.19 14.01 -0.13
C PRO A 588 2.25 13.18 -1.42
N ASN A 589 3.26 13.42 -2.25
CA ASN A 589 3.52 12.67 -3.48
C ASN A 589 5.01 12.27 -3.52
N PRO A 590 5.36 10.96 -3.47
CA PRO A 590 4.45 9.81 -3.44
C PRO A 590 3.68 9.68 -2.11
N VAL A 591 2.39 9.31 -2.18
CA VAL A 591 1.55 9.16 -0.97
C VAL A 591 1.84 7.85 -0.22
N PHE A 592 2.40 6.86 -0.91
CA PHE A 592 2.83 5.56 -0.37
C PHE A 592 4.35 5.49 -0.10
N GLU A 593 5.02 6.64 0.02
CA GLU A 593 6.36 6.71 0.63
C GLU A 593 6.26 6.44 2.14
N SER A 594 7.32 5.91 2.75
CA SER A 594 7.35 5.66 4.20
C SER A 594 7.10 6.95 4.98
N GLY A 595 6.26 6.87 6.03
CA GLY A 595 5.86 8.02 6.84
C GLY A 595 4.97 9.08 6.14
N ALA A 596 4.65 8.94 4.85
CA ALA A 596 3.91 9.94 4.09
C ALA A 596 2.38 9.94 4.25
N PRO A 597 1.67 8.80 4.44
CA PRO A 597 0.22 8.82 4.62
C PRO A 597 -0.22 9.65 5.83
N PRO A 598 -1.26 10.50 5.72
CA PRO A 598 -1.71 11.38 6.81
C PRO A 598 -2.56 10.66 7.87
N VAL A 599 -2.52 9.33 7.92
CA VAL A 599 -3.37 8.48 8.76
C VAL A 599 -2.56 7.36 9.40
N SER A 600 -2.89 7.00 10.63
CA SER A 600 -2.30 5.87 11.36
C SER A 600 -3.25 5.33 12.41
N ILE A 601 -2.95 4.16 12.97
CA ILE A 601 -3.64 3.60 14.13
C ILE A 601 -2.60 3.32 15.20
N THR A 602 -2.78 3.82 16.42
CA THR A 602 -1.99 3.35 17.58
C THR A 602 -2.71 2.17 18.22
N VAL A 603 -1.98 1.13 18.59
CA VAL A 603 -2.52 -0.04 19.29
C VAL A 603 -1.56 -0.48 20.38
N ALA A 604 -2.07 -1.00 21.50
CA ALA A 604 -1.22 -1.62 22.51
C ALA A 604 -0.61 -2.92 21.97
N GLY A 605 0.66 -3.17 22.24
CA GLY A 605 1.32 -4.42 21.87
C GLY A 605 2.48 -4.79 22.79
N SER A 606 3.05 -5.97 22.61
CA SER A 606 4.26 -6.41 23.31
C SER A 606 5.09 -7.37 22.46
N LYS A 607 6.39 -7.48 22.78
CA LYS A 607 7.33 -8.39 22.12
C LYS A 607 7.03 -9.84 22.52
N ILE A 608 7.24 -10.76 21.59
CA ILE A 608 7.02 -12.21 21.78
C ILE A 608 8.23 -13.02 21.28
N LEU A 609 8.48 -14.19 21.86
CA LEU A 609 9.61 -15.06 21.46
C LEU A 609 9.23 -16.27 20.60
N ASN A 610 7.97 -16.71 20.61
CA ASN A 610 7.55 -17.98 20.00
C ASN A 610 7.00 -17.85 18.56
N TRP A 611 7.45 -16.84 17.81
CA TRP A 611 7.10 -16.70 16.40
C TRP A 611 8.25 -17.22 15.51
N PRO A 612 8.17 -18.45 14.98
CA PRO A 612 9.26 -19.05 14.23
C PRO A 612 9.40 -18.43 12.82
N LEU A 613 10.57 -18.67 12.23
CA LEU A 613 10.77 -18.52 10.78
C LEU A 613 10.42 -19.83 10.06
N GLU A 614 9.81 -19.71 8.90
CA GLU A 614 9.48 -20.84 8.03
C GLU A 614 10.06 -20.60 6.64
N GLY A 615 11.20 -21.24 6.33
CA GLY A 615 11.85 -21.12 5.03
C GLY A 615 12.43 -19.72 4.76
N ASP A 616 13.02 -19.08 5.78
CA ASP A 616 13.56 -17.71 5.71
C ASP A 616 12.51 -16.62 5.46
N CYS A 617 11.28 -16.84 5.94
CA CYS A 617 10.21 -15.84 6.04
C CYS A 617 9.49 -15.95 7.39
N ALA A 618 8.67 -14.96 7.76
CA ALA A 618 7.83 -15.06 8.95
C ALA A 618 6.89 -16.27 8.85
N GLY A 619 6.94 -17.16 9.86
CA GLY A 619 6.01 -18.28 9.97
C GLY A 619 4.58 -17.84 10.27
N ARG A 620 3.67 -18.80 10.47
CA ARG A 620 2.30 -18.45 10.95
C ARG A 620 2.39 -17.66 12.26
N PRO A 621 1.61 -16.58 12.43
CA PRO A 621 1.51 -15.89 13.71
C PRO A 621 1.11 -16.90 14.81
N PRO A 622 1.79 -16.97 15.96
CA PRO A 622 1.44 -17.90 17.03
C PRO A 622 0.04 -17.64 17.60
N SER A 623 -0.73 -18.70 17.83
CA SER A 623 -2.08 -18.65 18.40
C SER A 623 -2.11 -18.45 19.92
N ASP A 624 -0.98 -18.70 20.58
CA ASP A 624 -0.72 -18.44 21.99
C ASP A 624 0.62 -17.66 22.12
N PRO A 625 0.61 -16.32 21.97
CA PRO A 625 1.83 -15.52 21.95
C PRO A 625 2.56 -15.47 23.30
N ALA A 626 3.81 -15.94 23.34
CA ALA A 626 4.66 -15.93 24.52
C ALA A 626 5.27 -14.52 24.73
N VAL A 627 4.52 -13.66 25.43
CA VAL A 627 4.91 -12.27 25.76
C VAL A 627 6.14 -12.22 26.66
N THR A 628 7.08 -11.33 26.32
CA THR A 628 8.32 -11.11 27.09
C THR A 628 8.65 -9.65 27.39
N GLY A 629 7.94 -8.70 26.78
CA GLY A 629 8.10 -7.26 27.06
C GLY A 629 6.99 -6.69 27.96
N LYS A 630 7.25 -5.50 28.53
CA LYS A 630 6.17 -4.61 28.99
C LYS A 630 5.30 -4.20 27.78
N PRO A 631 3.98 -3.98 27.95
CA PRO A 631 3.14 -3.37 26.93
C PRO A 631 3.68 -2.00 26.48
N PHE A 632 3.57 -1.70 25.18
CA PHE A 632 3.95 -0.41 24.58
C PHE A 632 3.01 -0.04 23.44
N ALA A 633 3.01 1.23 23.03
CA ALA A 633 2.22 1.72 21.91
C ALA A 633 2.91 1.38 20.57
N ILE A 634 2.21 0.67 19.70
CA ILE A 634 2.64 0.37 18.32
C ILE A 634 1.89 1.29 17.36
N LYS A 635 2.63 2.01 16.51
CA LYS A 635 2.05 2.78 15.40
C LYS A 635 1.89 1.86 14.18
N LEU A 636 0.66 1.70 13.72
CA LEU A 636 0.32 1.07 12.45
C LEU A 636 0.10 2.14 11.38
N VAL A 637 0.68 1.95 10.20
CA VAL A 637 0.54 2.81 9.01
C VAL A 637 -0.20 2.04 7.90
N PRO A 638 -0.73 2.70 6.87
CA PRO A 638 -1.30 2.01 5.71
C PRO A 638 -0.29 1.03 5.10
N PHE A 639 -0.72 -0.22 4.89
CA PHE A 639 0.12 -1.34 4.44
C PHE A 639 1.01 -0.98 3.24
N ALA A 640 0.44 -0.28 2.26
CA ALA A 640 1.11 0.18 1.05
C ALA A 640 2.39 1.02 1.26
N SER A 641 2.48 1.78 2.36
CA SER A 641 3.64 2.64 2.66
C SER A 641 4.75 1.95 3.42
N ALA A 642 4.48 0.81 4.06
CA ALA A 642 5.49 0.04 4.79
C ALA A 642 6.16 -0.94 3.82
N LYS A 643 7.50 -0.86 3.67
CA LYS A 643 8.26 -1.76 2.78
C LYS A 643 8.74 -3.04 3.46
N LEU A 644 8.92 -2.99 4.77
CA LEU A 644 9.00 -4.16 5.66
C LEU A 644 7.89 -4.02 6.70
N HIS A 645 7.12 -5.07 6.93
CA HIS A 645 5.87 -4.95 7.69
C HIS A 645 5.34 -6.24 8.32
N ILE A 646 4.50 -6.07 9.34
CA ILE A 646 3.58 -7.09 9.85
C ILE A 646 2.14 -6.57 9.70
N SER A 647 1.26 -7.34 9.08
CA SER A 647 -0.19 -7.03 8.92
C SER A 647 -1.14 -8.13 9.42
N GLU A 648 -0.65 -9.36 9.62
CA GLU A 648 -1.35 -10.41 10.37
C GLU A 648 -0.67 -10.63 11.72
N PHE A 649 -1.31 -10.16 12.79
CA PHE A 649 -0.77 -10.12 14.14
C PHE A 649 -1.32 -11.22 15.05
N PRO A 650 -0.50 -11.83 15.92
CA PRO A 650 -0.97 -12.53 17.11
C PRO A 650 -1.76 -11.60 18.02
N VAL A 651 -2.79 -12.12 18.68
CA VAL A 651 -3.61 -11.36 19.64
C VAL A 651 -3.24 -11.71 21.07
N VAL A 652 -3.10 -10.70 21.91
CA VAL A 652 -2.94 -10.85 23.37
C VAL A 652 -3.77 -9.79 24.09
N LYS A 653 -4.17 -10.07 25.33
CA LYS A 653 -4.80 -9.08 26.21
C LYS A 653 -3.74 -8.43 27.09
N LEU A 654 -3.65 -7.10 27.08
CA LEU A 654 -2.65 -6.36 27.82
C LEU A 654 -3.28 -5.51 28.93
N ALA A 655 -2.45 -4.96 29.81
CA ALA A 655 -2.86 -3.82 30.63
C ALA A 655 -3.13 -2.60 29.73
N GLU A 656 -3.89 -1.64 30.23
CA GLU A 656 -4.17 -0.40 29.52
C GLU A 656 -2.87 0.38 29.27
N VAL A 657 -2.62 0.76 28.01
CA VAL A 657 -1.44 1.52 27.58
C VAL A 657 -1.85 2.94 27.25
N ASP A 658 -1.07 3.91 27.71
CA ASP A 658 -1.21 5.32 27.32
C ASP A 658 -0.68 5.52 25.90
N LEU A 659 -1.58 5.46 24.90
CA LEU A 659 -1.23 5.45 23.48
C LEU A 659 -0.88 6.82 22.90
N GLU A 660 -1.21 7.91 23.58
CA GLU A 660 -0.93 9.28 23.13
C GLU A 660 0.45 9.78 23.57
N LYS A 661 1.05 9.17 24.61
CA LYS A 661 2.30 9.65 25.19
C LYS A 661 3.54 8.90 24.72
N ALA A 662 4.31 9.58 23.87
CA ALA A 662 5.77 9.43 23.86
C ALA A 662 6.34 9.85 25.22
N HIS A 663 6.36 8.92 26.16
CA HIS A 663 7.22 8.95 27.33
C HIS A 663 8.68 8.92 26.83
N LEU A 664 9.70 9.55 27.41
CA LEU A 664 9.87 10.40 28.59
C LEU A 664 11.29 11.00 28.47
N GLN A 665 11.54 12.25 28.88
CA GLN A 665 12.90 12.84 28.91
C GLN A 665 13.43 12.90 30.35
N GLY A 666 14.66 12.44 30.60
CA GLY A 666 15.30 12.56 31.92
C GLY A 666 16.20 13.78 31.98
N SER A 667 15.94 14.76 32.86
CA SER A 667 16.69 16.03 32.92
C SER A 667 17.67 16.17 34.09
N SER A 668 18.76 16.89 33.84
CA SER A 668 19.92 17.07 34.71
C SER A 668 19.73 18.07 35.88
N CYS A 669 20.79 18.20 36.68
CA CYS A 669 20.83 18.91 37.95
C CYS A 669 20.43 20.39 37.87
N GLY A 670 20.76 21.09 36.77
CA GLY A 670 20.51 22.54 36.65
C GLY A 670 19.01 22.86 36.64
N PHE A 671 18.25 22.07 35.87
CA PHE A 671 16.80 22.18 35.83
C PHE A 671 16.14 21.70 37.13
N ILE A 672 16.66 20.63 37.75
CA ILE A 672 16.23 20.15 39.08
C ILE A 672 16.40 21.25 40.15
N ALA A 673 17.53 21.98 40.12
CA ALA A 673 17.84 23.06 41.07
C ALA A 673 16.85 24.23 41.02
N VAL A 674 16.32 24.54 39.83
CA VAL A 674 15.33 25.61 39.62
C VAL A 674 13.90 25.14 39.87
N THR A 675 13.49 24.04 39.23
CA THR A 675 12.07 23.61 39.19
C THR A 675 11.61 22.91 40.46
N PHE A 676 12.45 22.02 41.00
CA PHE A 676 12.10 21.15 42.13
C PHE A 676 12.71 21.62 43.45
N LEU A 677 14.04 21.74 43.52
CA LEU A 677 14.74 22.14 44.77
C LEU A 677 14.60 23.63 45.06
N ARG A 678 14.31 24.45 44.04
CA ARG A 678 14.14 25.91 44.11
C ARG A 678 15.30 26.63 44.83
N CYS A 679 16.52 26.09 44.71
CA CYS A 679 17.72 26.67 45.30
C CYS A 679 18.40 27.72 44.39
N ARG A 680 17.89 27.89 43.16
CA ARG A 680 18.23 28.96 42.21
C ARG A 680 16.97 29.53 41.57
N GLN A 681 17.06 30.75 41.05
CA GLN A 681 15.97 31.38 40.27
C GLN A 681 16.05 31.04 38.76
N SER A 682 17.21 30.68 38.24
CA SER A 682 17.44 30.38 36.83
C SER A 682 18.60 29.38 36.61
N THR A 683 18.67 28.85 35.40
CA THR A 683 19.76 28.03 34.87
C THR A 683 20.03 28.45 33.42
N GLU A 684 21.23 28.18 32.90
CA GLU A 684 21.63 28.58 31.54
C GLU A 684 21.10 27.61 30.48
N ASP A 685 20.98 26.34 30.85
CA ASP A 685 20.72 25.21 29.97
C ASP A 685 19.85 24.11 30.63
N PHE A 686 19.27 23.28 29.78
CA PHE A 686 18.45 22.12 30.08
C PHE A 686 19.11 20.89 29.44
N ASP A 687 20.03 20.23 30.15
CA ASP A 687 20.52 18.93 29.68
C ASP A 687 19.45 17.86 29.90
N TYR A 688 19.32 16.95 28.93
CA TYR A 688 18.44 15.80 28.99
C TYR A 688 19.10 14.52 28.48
N LEU A 689 18.48 13.40 28.81
CA LEU A 689 18.65 12.10 28.16
C LEU A 689 17.32 11.72 27.50
N LEU A 690 17.39 11.18 26.29
CA LEU A 690 16.24 10.52 25.66
C LEU A 690 16.07 9.09 26.18
N GLU A 691 14.82 8.63 26.21
CA GLU A 691 14.45 7.26 26.56
C GLU A 691 15.32 6.24 25.79
N PRO A 692 15.77 5.13 26.40
CA PRO A 692 16.71 4.20 25.78
C PRO A 692 16.31 3.68 24.39
N GLN A 693 15.01 3.55 24.12
CA GLN A 693 14.49 3.12 22.82
C GLN A 693 14.60 4.18 21.72
N TRP A 694 14.45 5.47 22.06
CA TRP A 694 14.58 6.59 21.11
C TRP A 694 15.98 7.24 21.09
N ALA A 695 16.87 6.84 22.02
CA ALA A 695 18.21 7.40 22.20
C ALA A 695 19.10 7.43 20.94
N TYR A 696 18.81 6.52 20.00
CA TYR A 696 19.53 6.33 18.73
C TYR A 696 18.59 6.37 17.51
N ASP A 697 17.35 6.84 17.70
CA ASP A 697 16.34 6.95 16.65
C ASP A 697 16.41 8.35 16.01
N ASP A 698 16.90 8.40 14.77
CA ASP A 698 17.08 9.64 14.03
C ASP A 698 15.74 10.33 13.68
N ASP A 699 14.65 9.57 13.57
CA ASP A 699 13.31 10.08 13.23
C ASP A 699 12.60 10.68 14.45
N VAL A 700 13.04 10.34 15.67
CA VAL A 700 12.68 11.07 16.90
C VAL A 700 13.64 12.23 17.17
N LYS A 701 14.95 12.01 17.02
CA LYS A 701 15.97 13.02 17.40
C LYS A 701 15.97 14.25 16.52
N LYS A 702 15.86 14.12 15.19
CA LYS A 702 15.91 15.27 14.27
C LYS A 702 14.70 16.20 14.44
N PRO A 703 13.44 15.72 14.51
CA PRO A 703 12.30 16.59 14.78
C PRO A 703 12.36 17.24 16.16
N LEU A 704 12.82 16.52 17.20
CA LEU A 704 12.96 17.09 18.55
C LEU A 704 14.02 18.21 18.60
N HIS A 705 15.19 18.01 17.99
CA HIS A 705 16.21 19.06 17.87
C HIS A 705 15.66 20.28 17.10
N SER A 706 14.97 20.05 15.98
CA SER A 706 14.36 21.14 15.20
C SER A 706 13.29 21.90 15.99
N ALA A 707 12.49 21.21 16.82
CA ALA A 707 11.52 21.82 17.72
C ALA A 707 12.20 22.66 18.81
N ILE A 708 13.28 22.16 19.41
CA ILE A 708 14.11 22.87 20.40
C ILE A 708 14.73 24.14 19.81
N GLU A 709 15.33 24.07 18.62
CA GLU A 709 15.91 25.22 17.93
C GLU A 709 14.85 26.27 17.55
N LYS A 710 13.67 25.82 17.11
CA LYS A 710 12.54 26.70 16.78
C LYS A 710 12.00 27.40 18.04
N ALA A 711 11.88 26.68 19.15
CA ALA A 711 11.52 27.27 20.44
C ALA A 711 12.57 28.29 20.91
N ALA A 712 13.86 27.94 20.79
CA ALA A 712 14.98 28.84 21.11
C ALA A 712 14.87 30.16 20.35
N LYS A 713 14.72 30.08 19.02
CA LYS A 713 14.58 31.24 18.14
C LYS A 713 13.37 32.11 18.47
N ASN A 714 12.24 31.50 18.82
CA ASN A 714 11.02 32.23 19.19
C ASN A 714 11.12 32.95 20.54
N MET A 715 11.91 32.40 21.48
CA MET A 715 12.06 32.94 22.84
C MET A 715 13.33 33.77 23.06
N GLY A 716 14.22 33.84 22.06
CA GLY A 716 15.50 34.55 22.16
C GLY A 716 16.59 33.79 22.94
N PHE A 717 16.45 32.47 23.11
CA PHE A 717 17.47 31.63 23.75
C PHE A 717 18.52 31.14 22.76
N GLY A 718 19.70 30.77 23.28
CA GLY A 718 20.75 30.13 22.47
C GLY A 718 20.29 28.77 21.93
N GLN A 719 20.71 28.38 20.72
CA GLN A 719 20.21 27.18 20.04
C GLN A 719 20.41 25.87 20.82
N ARG A 720 21.40 25.81 21.73
CA ARG A 720 21.69 24.64 22.59
C ARG A 720 21.16 24.78 24.02
N TRP A 721 20.21 25.69 24.27
CA TRP A 721 19.58 25.85 25.59
C TRP A 721 18.94 24.56 26.12
N ALA A 722 18.58 23.63 25.24
CA ALA A 722 18.22 22.26 25.58
C ALA A 722 19.08 21.30 24.73
N ASN A 723 19.81 20.38 25.37
CA ASN A 723 20.80 19.53 24.69
C ASN A 723 20.90 18.12 25.32
N GLU A 724 21.51 17.19 24.59
CA GLU A 724 21.77 15.82 25.05
C GLU A 724 23.25 15.57 25.41
N ASP A 725 24.06 16.61 25.67
CA ASP A 725 25.52 16.48 25.82
C ASP A 725 25.91 15.58 27.01
N MET A 726 25.04 15.49 28.02
CA MET A 726 25.17 14.55 29.13
C MET A 726 25.16 13.07 28.72
N ALA A 727 24.64 12.73 27.54
CA ALA A 727 24.67 11.38 26.96
C ALA A 727 26.09 10.84 26.76
N ALA A 728 27.08 11.72 26.51
CA ALA A 728 28.47 11.32 26.30
C ALA A 728 29.09 10.60 27.53
N PHE A 729 28.50 10.79 28.71
CA PHE A 729 28.96 10.20 29.98
C PHE A 729 28.13 8.98 30.43
N VAL A 730 27.22 8.48 29.61
CA VAL A 730 26.25 7.43 29.98
C VAL A 730 26.27 6.31 28.94
N SER A 731 26.65 5.09 29.35
CA SER A 731 26.58 3.92 28.47
C SER A 731 25.13 3.51 28.19
N LYS A 732 24.88 2.67 27.17
CA LYS A 732 23.52 2.19 26.87
C LYS A 732 22.86 1.50 28.08
N GLN A 733 23.60 0.63 28.77
CA GLN A 733 23.12 -0.09 29.96
C GLN A 733 22.87 0.86 31.14
N ASP A 734 23.76 1.85 31.33
CA ASP A 734 23.58 2.86 32.37
C ASP A 734 22.38 3.76 32.10
N ARG A 735 22.08 4.07 30.82
CA ARG A 735 20.91 4.84 30.42
C ARG A 735 19.61 4.12 30.79
N GLU A 736 19.50 2.83 30.47
CA GLU A 736 18.35 1.99 30.84
C GLU A 736 18.13 2.00 32.36
N ARG A 737 19.21 1.83 33.14
CA ARG A 737 19.18 1.90 34.60
C ARG A 737 18.78 3.28 35.15
N LEU A 738 19.33 4.37 34.61
CA LEU A 738 18.98 5.74 35.02
C LEU A 738 17.51 6.04 34.75
N PHE A 739 16.98 5.57 33.63
CA PHE A 739 15.56 5.73 33.27
C PHE A 739 14.64 4.96 34.21
N GLN A 740 14.92 3.67 34.47
CA GLN A 740 14.16 2.89 35.44
C GLN A 740 14.13 3.58 36.81
N GLN A 741 15.29 4.06 37.29
CA GLN A 741 15.36 4.78 38.57
C GLN A 741 14.66 6.15 38.55
N ALA A 742 14.59 6.82 37.39
CA ALA A 742 13.84 8.05 37.20
C ALA A 742 12.31 7.82 37.25
N GLU A 743 11.84 6.70 36.67
CA GLU A 743 10.45 6.24 36.78
C GLU A 743 10.10 5.85 38.22
N GLU A 744 10.96 5.07 38.90
CA GLU A 744 10.76 4.63 40.28
C GLU A 744 10.68 5.80 41.28
N GLN A 745 11.44 6.88 41.08
CA GLN A 745 11.31 8.08 41.91
C GLN A 745 10.11 8.97 41.51
N ASN A 746 9.62 8.85 40.27
CA ASN A 746 8.47 9.57 39.70
C ASN A 746 8.43 11.09 39.98
N ILE A 747 9.59 11.75 39.99
CA ILE A 747 9.69 13.21 40.18
C ILE A 747 9.53 13.90 38.82
N VAL A 748 8.32 14.39 38.53
CA VAL A 748 8.02 15.16 37.32
C VAL A 748 8.48 16.61 37.50
N LEU A 749 9.38 17.07 36.64
CA LEU A 749 9.88 18.46 36.63
C LEU A 749 9.04 19.36 35.72
N TRP A 750 8.54 18.78 34.62
CA TRP A 750 7.63 19.46 33.69
C TRP A 750 6.79 18.42 32.94
N GLN A 751 5.56 18.79 32.56
CA GLN A 751 4.69 17.96 31.75
C GLN A 751 3.81 18.85 30.87
N GLY A 752 3.77 18.52 29.59
CA GLY A 752 2.82 19.03 28.61
C GLY A 752 2.10 17.89 27.89
N GLU A 753 1.46 18.23 26.77
CA GLU A 753 0.69 17.31 25.93
C GLU A 753 1.56 16.20 25.31
N ASN A 754 2.66 16.61 24.64
CA ASN A 754 3.51 15.74 23.82
C ASN A 754 4.90 15.46 24.42
N LEU A 755 5.17 15.95 25.64
CA LEU A 755 6.48 15.83 26.29
C LEU A 755 6.30 15.80 27.81
N LYS A 756 6.97 14.86 28.47
CA LYS A 756 7.07 14.75 29.92
C LYS A 756 8.54 14.70 30.31
N VAL A 757 8.91 15.44 31.35
CA VAL A 757 10.28 15.55 31.86
C VAL A 757 10.32 15.02 33.29
N LEU A 758 11.03 13.92 33.50
CA LEU A 758 11.37 13.42 34.82
C LEU A 758 12.74 13.97 35.26
N ALA A 759 12.93 14.08 36.57
CA ALA A 759 14.26 14.24 37.13
C ALA A 759 15.06 12.95 36.90
N VAL A 760 16.36 13.10 36.66
CA VAL A 760 17.30 11.98 36.78
C VAL A 760 17.48 11.57 38.25
N PRO A 761 17.95 10.35 38.57
CA PRO A 761 18.07 9.88 39.95
C PRO A 761 18.91 10.83 40.81
N PHE A 762 18.38 11.28 41.95
CA PHE A 762 19.03 12.34 42.75
C PHE A 762 20.43 11.98 43.26
N LYS A 763 20.71 10.69 43.50
CA LYS A 763 22.06 10.23 43.87
C LYS A 763 23.05 10.37 42.70
N TRP A 764 22.60 10.22 41.46
CA TRP A 764 23.43 10.46 40.27
C TRP A 764 23.59 11.95 39.97
N ALA A 765 22.54 12.75 40.18
CA ALA A 765 22.64 14.20 40.12
C ALA A 765 23.70 14.73 41.12
N LEU A 766 23.68 14.22 42.36
CA LEU A 766 24.67 14.55 43.39
C LEU A 766 26.08 14.10 42.99
N GLU A 767 26.25 12.85 42.53
CA GLU A 767 27.52 12.32 42.03
C GLU A 767 28.15 13.25 40.98
N ARG A 768 27.39 13.65 39.95
CA ARG A 768 27.88 14.55 38.89
C ARG A 768 28.17 15.98 39.38
N LYS A 769 27.57 16.44 40.48
CA LYS A 769 27.93 17.74 41.09
C LYS A 769 29.22 17.61 41.91
N LEU A 770 29.33 16.63 42.81
CA LEU A 770 30.54 16.42 43.62
C LEU A 770 31.79 16.21 42.76
N ARG A 771 31.69 15.46 41.66
CA ARG A 771 32.81 15.23 40.73
C ARG A 771 33.20 16.49 39.95
N ARG A 772 32.26 17.36 39.58
CA ARG A 772 32.56 18.68 38.99
C ARG A 772 33.29 19.59 39.98
N ILE A 773 32.82 19.70 41.22
CA ILE A 773 33.43 20.52 42.28
C ILE A 773 34.89 20.08 42.57
N TYR A 774 35.15 18.77 42.48
CA TYR A 774 36.48 18.17 42.66
C TYR A 774 37.43 18.45 41.49
N HIS A 775 36.99 18.18 40.25
CA HIS A 775 37.84 18.24 39.07
C HIS A 775 38.04 19.66 38.52
N ASP A 776 37.06 20.54 38.63
CA ASP A 776 37.10 21.89 38.07
C ASP A 776 37.14 22.96 39.18
N ARG A 777 38.31 23.08 39.81
CA ARG A 777 38.55 24.04 40.92
C ARG A 777 38.59 25.51 40.50
N GLN A 778 38.61 25.80 39.19
CA GLN A 778 38.67 27.16 38.65
C GLN A 778 37.40 27.55 37.86
N SER A 779 36.36 26.72 37.86
CA SER A 779 35.10 26.97 37.17
C SER A 779 34.35 28.20 37.69
N ASP A 780 33.92 29.08 36.80
CA ASP A 780 32.95 30.15 37.12
C ASP A 780 31.61 29.59 37.62
N LYS A 781 31.30 28.32 37.30
CA LYS A 781 30.08 27.61 37.74
C LYS A 781 30.21 26.93 39.12
N ARG A 782 31.38 27.00 39.78
CA ARG A 782 31.70 26.18 40.96
C ARG A 782 30.85 26.47 42.19
N ASP A 783 30.64 27.74 42.54
CA ASP A 783 29.76 28.13 43.66
C ASP A 783 28.32 27.67 43.44
N ALA A 784 27.90 27.67 42.18
CA ALA A 784 26.60 27.22 41.76
C ALA A 784 26.48 25.69 41.94
N ASP A 785 27.50 24.92 41.54
CA ASP A 785 27.56 23.48 41.74
C ASP A 785 27.58 23.07 43.22
N ILE A 786 28.32 23.81 44.08
CA ILE A 786 28.28 23.62 45.54
C ILE A 786 26.86 23.87 46.07
N ASN A 787 26.18 24.94 45.63
CA ASN A 787 24.82 25.26 46.07
C ASN A 787 23.79 24.20 45.68
N ASP A 788 23.94 23.56 44.51
CA ASP A 788 23.08 22.44 44.10
C ASP A 788 23.42 21.17 44.89
N ALA A 789 24.71 20.88 45.09
CA ALA A 789 25.15 19.71 45.84
C ALA A 789 24.60 19.72 47.28
N ILE A 790 24.69 20.85 47.98
CA ILE A 790 24.15 20.97 49.35
C ILE A 790 22.61 20.93 49.39
N ALA A 791 21.92 21.36 48.33
CA ALA A 791 20.46 21.23 48.23
C ALA A 791 20.02 19.78 47.96
N LEU A 792 20.72 19.06 47.08
CA LEU A 792 20.54 17.63 46.83
C LEU A 792 20.83 16.80 48.09
N LEU A 793 21.93 17.11 48.79
CA LEU A 793 22.28 16.52 50.08
C LEU A 793 21.20 16.76 51.14
N LYS A 794 20.62 17.96 51.20
CA LYS A 794 19.54 18.28 52.13
C LYS A 794 18.33 17.39 51.90
N TYR A 795 17.87 17.32 50.65
CA TYR A 795 16.74 16.46 50.26
C TYR A 795 17.01 14.98 50.58
N LEU A 796 18.21 14.49 50.28
CA LEU A 796 18.57 13.09 50.55
C LEU A 796 18.64 12.81 52.07
N ARG A 797 19.21 13.72 52.87
CA ARG A 797 19.25 13.64 54.34
C ARG A 797 17.85 13.61 54.94
N GLU A 798 16.95 14.47 54.46
CA GLU A 798 15.54 14.51 54.88
C GLU A 798 14.80 13.22 54.50
N LYS A 799 15.07 12.67 53.31
CA LYS A 799 14.49 11.41 52.83
C LYS A 799 15.02 10.16 53.55
N GLU A 800 16.28 10.16 53.97
CA GLU A 800 16.90 9.06 54.73
C GLU A 800 16.74 9.21 56.26
N GLY A 801 16.09 10.29 56.73
CA GLY A 801 15.71 10.49 58.14
C GLY A 801 16.86 10.83 59.09
N GLY A 802 18.04 11.21 58.57
CA GLY A 802 19.22 11.50 59.38
C GLY A 802 20.46 11.82 58.54
N PRO A 803 21.61 12.10 59.19
CA PRO A 803 22.85 12.43 58.49
C PRO A 803 23.31 11.29 57.57
N LEU A 804 23.75 11.67 56.37
CA LEU A 804 24.19 10.78 55.31
C LEU A 804 25.56 10.19 55.63
N ASP A 805 25.88 9.01 55.10
CA ASP A 805 27.22 8.45 55.22
C ASP A 805 28.19 9.18 54.29
N GLN A 806 29.24 9.82 54.85
CA GLN A 806 30.18 10.63 54.05
C GLN A 806 30.90 9.79 53.00
N GLU A 807 31.37 8.61 53.37
CA GLU A 807 32.19 7.77 52.50
C GLU A 807 31.32 7.15 51.40
N GLN A 808 30.15 6.61 51.74
CA GLN A 808 29.18 6.12 50.76
C GLN A 808 28.78 7.21 49.75
N THR A 809 28.59 8.44 50.22
CA THR A 809 28.25 9.59 49.37
C THR A 809 29.41 9.99 48.46
N ARG A 810 30.64 10.01 48.98
CA ARG A 810 31.88 10.30 48.24
C ARG A 810 32.16 9.26 47.16
N THR A 811 31.85 7.98 47.43
CA THR A 811 32.10 6.86 46.50
C THR A 811 30.93 6.53 45.58
N LEU A 812 29.91 7.38 45.45
CA LEU A 812 28.82 7.19 44.48
C LEU A 812 29.39 7.07 43.05
N SER A 813 29.05 5.96 42.39
CA SER A 813 29.55 5.61 41.05
C SER A 813 28.45 4.89 40.26
N ILE A 814 27.38 5.62 39.95
CA ILE A 814 26.20 5.07 39.25
C ILE A 814 26.47 4.94 37.76
N CYS A 815 27.18 5.91 37.15
CA CYS A 815 27.61 5.86 35.75
C CYS A 815 29.05 6.32 35.52
N SER A 816 29.72 6.95 36.51
CA SER A 816 31.06 7.47 36.30
C SER A 816 32.15 6.39 36.38
N ARG A 817 33.21 6.60 35.59
CA ARG A 817 34.53 5.91 35.68
C ARG A 817 35.63 6.84 36.22
N GLU A 818 35.28 8.07 36.62
CA GLU A 818 36.20 9.06 37.18
C GLU A 818 36.59 8.66 38.62
N SER A 819 37.68 9.23 39.14
CA SER A 819 38.04 9.03 40.55
C SER A 819 37.02 9.73 41.47
N PRO A 820 36.69 9.16 42.65
CA PRO A 820 35.82 9.83 43.61
C PRO A 820 36.48 11.11 44.16
N PRO A 821 35.71 12.12 44.59
CA PRO A 821 36.23 13.33 45.22
C PRO A 821 37.18 13.05 46.40
N ASP A 822 38.18 13.92 46.59
CA ASP A 822 39.02 13.87 47.79
C ASP A 822 38.25 14.29 49.06
N GLN A 823 38.78 13.95 50.24
CA GLN A 823 38.13 14.32 51.50
C GLN A 823 38.07 15.84 51.69
N VAL A 824 39.04 16.59 51.16
CA VAL A 824 39.05 18.06 51.19
C VAL A 824 37.81 18.65 50.49
N THR A 825 37.44 18.10 49.33
CA THR A 825 36.21 18.49 48.63
C THR A 825 34.95 18.14 49.41
N MET A 826 34.92 16.98 50.08
CA MET A 826 33.79 16.58 50.91
C MET A 826 33.65 17.46 52.16
N GLU A 827 34.76 17.81 52.81
CA GLU A 827 34.81 18.76 53.93
C GLU A 827 34.35 20.15 53.49
N GLU A 828 34.76 20.64 52.33
CA GLU A 828 34.32 21.92 51.79
C GLU A 828 32.80 21.95 51.57
N VAL A 829 32.23 20.91 50.95
CA VAL A 829 30.79 20.76 50.72
C VAL A 829 30.04 20.62 52.06
N ALA A 830 30.58 19.88 53.03
CA ALA A 830 30.00 19.76 54.37
C ALA A 830 29.99 21.11 55.12
N ASN A 831 31.09 21.88 55.03
CA ASN A 831 31.20 23.22 55.60
C ASN A 831 30.27 24.22 54.88
N ALA A 832 30.07 24.11 53.57
CA ALA A 832 29.08 24.90 52.83
C ALA A 832 27.64 24.56 53.27
N TYR A 833 27.34 23.28 53.45
CA TYR A 833 26.05 22.81 53.96
C TYR A 833 25.79 23.36 55.37
N GLN A 834 26.73 23.20 56.29
CA GLN A 834 26.58 23.63 57.69
C GLN A 834 26.39 25.16 57.79
N ARG A 835 27.15 25.94 57.00
CA ARG A 835 26.97 27.40 56.92
C ARG A 835 25.58 27.81 56.41
N LYS A 836 24.97 27.03 55.52
CA LYS A 836 23.66 27.35 54.91
C LYS A 836 22.46 26.84 55.71
N TYR A 837 22.59 25.71 56.40
CA TYR A 837 21.47 25.00 57.03
C TYR A 837 21.62 24.79 58.55
N GLY A 838 22.74 25.21 59.17
CA GLY A 838 22.99 25.10 60.62
C GLY A 838 23.38 23.71 61.12
N ASP A 839 23.05 22.67 60.36
CA ASP A 839 23.21 21.26 60.71
C ASP A 839 24.44 20.59 60.07
N LYS A 840 24.88 19.47 60.66
CA LYS A 840 25.78 18.52 59.98
C LYS A 840 25.00 17.67 58.95
N VAL A 841 25.53 17.61 57.73
CA VAL A 841 25.01 16.77 56.64
C VAL A 841 25.42 15.31 56.77
N PHE A 842 26.66 15.06 57.17
CA PHE A 842 27.23 13.72 57.28
C PHE A 842 27.35 13.24 58.74
N LYS A 843 27.34 11.93 58.93
CA LYS A 843 27.72 11.22 60.17
C LYS A 843 29.18 10.78 60.13
#